data_AF-A0A7W1YVX5-F1
#
_entry.id   AF-A0A7W1YVX5-F1
#
_cell.length_a   1.000
_cell.length_b   1.000
_cell.length_c   1.000
_cell.angle_alpha   90.00
_cell.angle_beta   90.00
_cell.angle_gamma   90.00
#
_symmetry.space_group_name_H-M   'P 1'
#
loop_
_entity.id
_entity.type
_entity.pdbx_description
1 polymer ?
#
loop_
_entity_poly.entity_id
_entity_poly.type
_entity_poly.pdbx_seq_one_letter_code
_entity_poly.pdbx_strand_id
1 'polypeptide(L)'
;METLFDLNAKRWALFCPEDAQQLISFAASHQLAENKKNHDLNVNDPEAEAREWFATLNLSNISVIYVYGIGAGQYFKAAEEWLKEENHFLVFLEDDQEVIYRLFQTELGTLILNHPQVRLSYFLNVDPLQKVWMGLGETFGCKEFVLSSLSSYKEKRESTILEIHAAISFWSNLSRVVRSEYFTFGQHFFSNFYRNVQLLPEAFLATELFGKFTGVPAIICGAGPSLKHNLSLLETLSNRALIFAGGSSMNAINSNGFVPHLGLGIDPNPTQLTRLIANTAYEVPFLYRNRLNNEALNIVQGDRLFVAGSGGYRISDWMEKELGTSGEHVSEGFNVVNFSLALAYAFGCNPIIFVGLDLAYSDDQSYHSGVKSHPIHSRKRDFRTKTVQEELLIKEDIFGRPVHTVWKWVSESLWFGQFSQEHTDALFINATEGGIGLPGIPNKPLNEVADFLMVRRFDLDVRLHGEIQNATMPSSVTLDKIRTLIFEVDASLERCHKYSLRFINEAKGIVEALEKGEEAPATDTTEQVWKDLIEELAYQHILKDFDENFQPTIGLNIQAYELFLDTPEANLRKERQRLERWQFLANTILMNRTLIQLYVRQKSPEEMLPIATQQTVSSSPEEIYTFEHDTVTIIDPEMQLNIRKTVPIEALATELLHYPNGQVKLAQSLENHLLHGPTTFYSEEGRILAQSWYVQGLQQGKAKYYFSTGEIHSIRQYREGLKEGAQHYYYRTGQLKTKMSYAQGNLEGEVLLYYPNGTLKREIHFHQGKLHGVEKMWNERGIQIIEAEFTLGESTGIARTWHQNGQLAQEMEYDATHKVKTFKSWTAEGVLIPESKSLQEDYFDAVAKQTALLTDSLENVFNGLDKIAPLLFPQQKDIQEGLKKDLGTLRAEIKHMEAMHNELLEYSGVKGDDSLEPIWKSPTARRELQAQLEEMTKKLTREIGTIQNIVSLAVEKHRKGREKKDEGAAN
;
A
#
# COMPACT_ATOMS: atom_id res chain seq x y z
N MET A 1 -6.54 44.23 -31.32
CA MET A 1 -6.40 44.36 -29.86
C MET A 1 -6.73 43.01 -29.28
N GLU A 2 -5.89 42.47 -28.41
CA GLU A 2 -6.23 41.23 -27.70
C GLU A 2 -7.45 41.49 -26.82
N THR A 3 -8.42 40.58 -26.88
CA THR A 3 -9.60 40.65 -26.02
C THR A 3 -9.23 40.29 -24.58
N LEU A 4 -10.08 40.65 -23.62
CA LEU A 4 -9.85 40.27 -22.23
C LEU A 4 -9.80 38.73 -22.05
N PHE A 5 -10.59 38.02 -22.87
CA PHE A 5 -10.53 36.57 -22.99
C PHE A 5 -9.14 36.09 -23.44
N ASP A 6 -8.59 36.64 -24.52
CA ASP A 6 -7.26 36.22 -25.03
C ASP A 6 -6.17 36.40 -23.96
N LEU A 7 -6.23 37.51 -23.22
CA LEU A 7 -5.28 37.81 -22.16
C LEU A 7 -5.41 36.85 -20.96
N ASN A 8 -6.64 36.55 -20.53
CA ASN A 8 -6.90 35.62 -19.44
C ASN A 8 -6.61 34.17 -19.82
N ALA A 9 -6.92 33.77 -21.06
CA ALA A 9 -6.56 32.46 -21.57
C ALA A 9 -5.03 32.27 -21.59
N LYS A 10 -4.26 33.29 -22.00
CA LYS A 10 -2.79 33.26 -21.91
C LYS A 10 -2.27 33.18 -20.49
N ARG A 11 -2.87 33.93 -19.55
CA ARG A 11 -2.50 33.85 -18.12
C ARG A 11 -2.75 32.45 -17.57
N TRP A 12 -3.91 31.88 -17.85
CA TRP A 12 -4.23 30.54 -17.40
C TRP A 12 -3.34 29.48 -18.07
N ALA A 13 -2.97 29.66 -19.34
CA ALA A 13 -2.04 28.78 -20.05
C ALA A 13 -0.64 28.68 -19.43
N LEU A 14 -0.22 29.65 -18.60
CA LEU A 14 1.02 29.55 -17.83
C LEU A 14 0.98 28.42 -16.79
N PHE A 15 -0.22 28.07 -16.32
CA PHE A 15 -0.45 27.04 -15.30
C PHE A 15 -1.10 25.79 -15.88
N CYS A 16 -2.03 25.94 -16.82
CA CYS A 16 -2.84 24.86 -17.42
C CYS A 16 -2.82 24.97 -18.96
N PRO A 17 -1.70 24.68 -19.63
CA PRO A 17 -1.54 24.92 -21.07
C PRO A 17 -2.48 24.08 -21.94
N GLU A 18 -2.69 22.81 -21.59
CA GLU A 18 -3.59 21.89 -22.33
C GLU A 18 -5.05 22.37 -22.23
N ASP A 19 -5.52 22.71 -21.03
CA ASP A 19 -6.90 23.17 -20.80
C ASP A 19 -7.16 24.54 -21.45
N ALA A 20 -6.18 25.45 -21.39
CA ALA A 20 -6.28 26.73 -22.07
C ALA A 20 -6.39 26.55 -23.59
N GLN A 21 -5.66 25.60 -24.19
CA GLN A 21 -5.78 25.30 -25.61
C GLN A 21 -7.15 24.73 -25.97
N GLN A 22 -7.71 23.86 -25.13
CA GLN A 22 -9.07 23.35 -25.31
C GLN A 22 -10.10 24.47 -25.21
N LEU A 23 -9.98 25.37 -24.23
CA LEU A 23 -10.86 26.52 -24.06
C LEU A 23 -10.78 27.50 -25.24
N ILE A 24 -9.59 27.75 -25.78
CA ILE A 24 -9.40 28.58 -26.98
C ILE A 24 -10.08 27.92 -28.19
N SER A 25 -9.96 26.60 -28.33
CA SER A 25 -10.62 25.84 -29.40
C SER A 25 -12.14 25.88 -29.26
N PHE A 26 -12.65 25.71 -28.04
CA PHE A 26 -14.06 25.86 -27.69
C PHE A 26 -14.56 27.26 -28.06
N ALA A 27 -13.88 28.32 -27.61
CA ALA A 27 -14.22 29.71 -27.88
C ALA A 27 -14.32 30.02 -29.38
N ALA A 28 -13.38 29.51 -30.19
CA ALA A 28 -13.40 29.68 -31.64
C ALA A 28 -14.62 29.02 -32.29
N SER A 29 -15.05 27.85 -31.79
CA SER A 29 -16.26 27.16 -32.25
C SER A 29 -17.56 27.81 -31.72
N HIS A 30 -17.52 28.41 -30.52
CA HIS A 30 -18.67 29.03 -29.87
C HIS A 30 -19.01 30.41 -30.46
N GLN A 31 -18.00 31.21 -30.82
CA GLN A 31 -18.18 32.49 -31.54
C GLN A 31 -18.85 32.30 -32.91
N LEU A 32 -18.75 31.12 -33.52
CA LEU A 32 -19.46 30.77 -34.76
C LEU A 32 -20.96 30.42 -34.51
N ALA A 33 -21.33 30.05 -33.29
CA ALA A 33 -22.68 29.60 -32.91
C ALA A 33 -23.56 30.71 -32.26
N GLU A 34 -22.95 31.79 -31.73
CA GLU A 34 -23.61 32.87 -30.97
C GLU A 34 -24.63 33.75 -31.73
N ASN A 35 -25.02 33.39 -32.95
CA ASN A 35 -26.17 34.01 -33.61
C ASN A 35 -27.54 33.50 -33.10
N LYS A 36 -27.60 32.57 -32.13
CA LYS A 36 -28.89 32.15 -31.51
C LYS A 36 -28.78 31.76 -30.03
N LYS A 37 -29.46 32.59 -29.22
CA LYS A 37 -30.02 32.39 -27.86
C LYS A 37 -29.14 32.73 -26.65
N ASN A 38 -29.56 33.79 -25.96
CA ASN A 38 -29.27 34.05 -24.55
C ASN A 38 -29.98 33.02 -23.66
N HIS A 39 -29.23 32.44 -22.71
CA HIS A 39 -29.80 31.81 -21.53
C HIS A 39 -29.52 32.69 -20.31
N ASP A 40 -30.62 33.09 -19.65
CA ASP A 40 -30.64 33.86 -18.41
C ASP A 40 -30.04 33.06 -17.24
N LEU A 41 -29.00 33.60 -16.61
CA LEU A 41 -28.58 33.21 -15.26
C LEU A 41 -29.39 34.06 -14.28
N ASN A 42 -30.55 33.55 -13.87
CA ASN A 42 -31.42 34.20 -12.91
C ASN A 42 -31.09 33.69 -11.49
N VAL A 43 -30.31 34.45 -10.73
CA VAL A 43 -30.09 34.25 -9.29
C VAL A 43 -30.26 35.60 -8.59
N ASN A 44 -31.05 35.64 -7.52
CA ASN A 44 -31.25 36.82 -6.67
C ASN A 44 -29.94 37.13 -5.91
N ASP A 45 -29.38 38.33 -6.12
CA ASP A 45 -28.15 38.88 -5.47
C ASP A 45 -26.99 37.87 -5.22
N PRO A 46 -26.18 37.56 -6.24
CA PRO A 46 -25.04 36.64 -6.13
C PRO A 46 -23.96 37.07 -5.12
N GLU A 47 -23.84 38.36 -4.79
CA GLU A 47 -22.88 38.81 -3.79
C GLU A 47 -23.38 38.56 -2.36
N ALA A 48 -24.69 38.66 -2.12
CA ALA A 48 -25.28 38.27 -0.85
C ALA A 48 -25.14 36.77 -0.61
N GLU A 49 -25.42 35.95 -1.63
CA GLU A 49 -25.23 34.50 -1.58
C GLU A 49 -23.79 34.11 -1.22
N ALA A 50 -22.80 34.71 -1.89
CA ALA A 50 -21.39 34.44 -1.63
C ALA A 50 -20.98 34.82 -0.19
N ARG A 51 -21.48 35.93 0.36
CA ARG A 51 -21.21 36.33 1.75
C ARG A 51 -21.85 35.37 2.75
N GLU A 52 -23.08 34.95 2.52
CA GLU A 52 -23.77 33.97 3.36
C GLU A 52 -23.05 32.62 3.31
N TRP A 53 -22.68 32.16 2.12
CA TRP A 53 -21.89 30.96 1.92
C TRP A 53 -20.61 30.96 2.77
N PHE A 54 -19.79 32.00 2.66
CA PHE A 54 -18.50 32.06 3.37
C PHE A 54 -18.70 32.00 4.90
N ALA A 55 -19.76 32.62 5.41
CA ALA A 55 -20.11 32.60 6.83
C ALA A 55 -20.56 31.22 7.35
N THR A 56 -20.95 30.29 6.46
CA THR A 56 -21.33 28.92 6.85
C THR A 56 -20.16 27.94 6.95
N LEU A 57 -18.97 28.31 6.46
CA LEU A 57 -17.80 27.44 6.48
C LEU A 57 -17.17 27.40 7.88
N ASN A 58 -16.86 26.19 8.36
CA ASN A 58 -15.96 26.03 9.50
C ASN A 58 -14.52 26.06 9.00
N LEU A 59 -13.82 27.17 9.30
CA LEU A 59 -12.45 27.41 8.80
C LEU A 59 -11.39 27.22 9.90
N SER A 60 -11.74 26.65 11.05
CA SER A 60 -10.77 26.32 12.10
C SER A 60 -9.74 25.32 11.59
N ASN A 61 -8.46 25.70 11.62
CA ASN A 61 -7.32 24.93 11.11
C ASN A 61 -7.34 24.62 9.60
N ILE A 62 -8.26 25.21 8.83
CA ILE A 62 -8.34 24.98 7.38
C ILE A 62 -7.32 25.87 6.66
N SER A 63 -6.57 25.27 5.73
CA SER A 63 -5.61 25.98 4.89
C SER A 63 -6.04 26.04 3.42
N VAL A 64 -6.98 25.19 2.98
CA VAL A 64 -7.46 25.16 1.59
C VAL A 64 -8.97 25.09 1.55
N ILE A 65 -9.60 26.00 0.80
CA ILE A 65 -11.03 25.92 0.47
C ILE A 65 -11.13 25.46 -0.98
N TYR A 66 -11.70 24.28 -1.19
CA TYR A 66 -12.14 23.83 -2.51
C TYR A 66 -13.58 24.26 -2.75
N VAL A 67 -13.87 24.83 -3.91
CA VAL A 67 -15.22 25.27 -4.30
C VAL A 67 -15.58 24.63 -5.65
N TYR A 68 -16.56 23.75 -5.65
CA TYR A 68 -17.13 23.20 -6.88
C TYR A 68 -18.13 24.19 -7.50
N GLY A 69 -17.78 24.65 -8.70
CA GLY A 69 -18.38 25.77 -9.43
C GLY A 69 -17.59 27.07 -9.18
N ILE A 70 -17.34 27.84 -10.24
CA ILE A 70 -16.81 29.22 -10.11
C ILE A 70 -17.88 30.28 -10.36
N GLY A 71 -18.90 29.94 -11.15
CA GLY A 71 -19.96 30.87 -11.55
C GLY A 71 -19.37 32.15 -12.16
N ALA A 72 -19.85 33.31 -11.71
CA ALA A 72 -19.33 34.61 -12.13
C ALA A 72 -18.19 35.13 -11.23
N GLY A 73 -17.65 34.31 -10.32
CA GLY A 73 -16.49 34.63 -9.49
C GLY A 73 -16.79 35.37 -8.17
N GLN A 74 -18.04 35.58 -7.77
CA GLN A 74 -18.36 36.37 -6.55
C GLN A 74 -17.81 35.75 -5.25
N TYR A 75 -17.63 34.42 -5.22
CA TYR A 75 -17.13 33.68 -4.06
C TYR A 75 -15.67 34.02 -3.72
N PHE A 76 -14.88 34.44 -4.71
CA PHE A 76 -13.53 34.96 -4.48
C PHE A 76 -13.56 36.22 -3.60
N LYS A 77 -14.47 37.16 -3.87
CA LYS A 77 -14.59 38.39 -3.07
C LYS A 77 -14.94 38.10 -1.61
N ALA A 78 -15.77 37.08 -1.36
CA ALA A 78 -16.16 36.72 -0.01
C ALA A 78 -14.99 36.13 0.81
N ALA A 79 -14.03 35.47 0.15
CA ALA A 79 -12.86 34.86 0.77
C ALA A 79 -11.62 35.79 0.83
N GLU A 80 -11.68 36.99 0.26
CA GLU A 80 -10.51 37.88 0.09
C GLU A 80 -9.82 38.24 1.42
N GLU A 81 -10.60 38.50 2.48
CA GLU A 81 -10.04 38.80 3.80
C GLU A 81 -9.30 37.59 4.40
N TRP A 82 -9.85 36.38 4.22
CA TRP A 82 -9.28 35.14 4.72
C TRP A 82 -7.99 34.76 3.96
N LEU A 83 -7.92 35.09 2.67
CA LEU A 83 -6.74 34.88 1.85
C LEU A 83 -5.55 35.77 2.26
N LYS A 84 -5.72 36.78 3.13
CA LYS A 84 -4.60 37.58 3.64
C LYS A 84 -3.62 36.78 4.49
N GLU A 85 -4.04 35.65 5.07
CA GLU A 85 -3.13 34.76 5.76
C GLU A 85 -2.32 33.93 4.75
N GLU A 86 -1.01 33.87 4.96
CA GLU A 86 -0.03 33.36 3.98
C GLU A 86 -0.25 31.89 3.55
N ASN A 87 -0.84 31.07 4.43
CA ASN A 87 -1.03 29.64 4.21
C ASN A 87 -2.42 29.27 3.68
N HIS A 88 -3.29 30.25 3.45
CA HIS A 88 -4.64 30.05 2.95
C HIS A 88 -4.70 30.05 1.43
N PHE A 89 -5.46 29.10 0.87
CA PHE A 89 -5.63 28.93 -0.57
C PHE A 89 -7.09 28.70 -0.92
N LEU A 90 -7.51 29.24 -2.06
CA LEU A 90 -8.85 29.04 -2.63
C LEU A 90 -8.73 28.36 -3.98
N VAL A 91 -9.39 27.22 -4.15
CA VAL A 91 -9.33 26.42 -5.38
C VAL A 91 -10.73 26.24 -5.93
N PHE A 92 -10.98 26.81 -7.11
CA PHE A 92 -12.21 26.58 -7.86
C PHE A 92 -12.07 25.34 -8.75
N LEU A 93 -13.05 24.45 -8.67
CA LEU A 93 -13.18 23.25 -9.49
C LEU A 93 -14.36 23.49 -10.43
N GLU A 94 -14.15 23.45 -11.74
CA GLU A 94 -15.20 23.71 -12.73
C GLU A 94 -15.21 22.62 -13.79
N ASP A 95 -16.40 22.16 -14.18
CA ASP A 95 -16.59 21.14 -15.22
C ASP A 95 -17.37 21.64 -16.43
N ASP A 96 -17.81 22.91 -16.41
CA ASP A 96 -18.46 23.56 -17.53
C ASP A 96 -17.54 24.60 -18.21
N GLN A 97 -17.08 24.27 -19.43
CA GLN A 97 -16.23 25.16 -20.23
C GLN A 97 -16.90 26.49 -20.55
N GLU A 98 -18.23 26.53 -20.66
CA GLU A 98 -18.98 27.76 -20.94
C GLU A 98 -18.88 28.75 -19.78
N VAL A 99 -18.85 28.25 -18.54
CA VAL A 99 -18.67 29.08 -17.33
C VAL A 99 -17.28 29.70 -17.33
N ILE A 100 -16.24 28.91 -17.62
CA ILE A 100 -14.84 29.41 -17.71
C ILE A 100 -14.72 30.43 -18.85
N TYR A 101 -15.27 30.13 -20.02
CA TYR A 101 -15.27 31.02 -21.19
C TYR A 101 -15.82 32.41 -20.84
N ARG A 102 -16.99 32.45 -20.20
CA ARG A 102 -17.62 33.71 -19.77
C ARG A 102 -16.84 34.42 -18.68
N LEU A 103 -16.30 33.70 -17.70
CA LEU A 103 -15.47 34.29 -16.64
C LEU A 103 -14.25 35.01 -17.22
N PHE A 104 -13.61 34.43 -18.24
CA PHE A 104 -12.41 34.99 -18.85
C PHE A 104 -12.68 36.27 -19.64
N GLN A 105 -13.93 36.57 -19.95
CA GLN A 105 -14.37 37.84 -20.53
C GLN A 105 -14.55 38.97 -19.49
N THR A 106 -14.32 38.70 -18.20
CA THR A 106 -14.56 39.66 -17.11
C THR A 106 -13.27 40.15 -16.43
N GLU A 107 -13.34 41.34 -15.83
CA GLU A 107 -12.26 41.88 -14.98
C GLU A 107 -12.06 41.04 -13.71
N LEU A 108 -13.13 40.45 -13.17
CA LEU A 108 -13.04 39.57 -12.01
C LEU A 108 -12.28 38.28 -12.31
N GLY A 109 -12.46 37.71 -13.51
CA GLY A 109 -11.63 36.62 -14.01
C GLY A 109 -10.15 36.98 -14.08
N THR A 110 -9.82 38.22 -14.46
CA THR A 110 -8.44 38.74 -14.42
C THR A 110 -7.88 38.76 -13.00
N LEU A 111 -8.65 39.24 -12.03
CA LEU A 111 -8.22 39.30 -10.63
C LEU A 111 -7.98 37.91 -10.05
N ILE A 112 -8.91 36.97 -10.28
CA ILE A 112 -8.81 35.58 -9.83
C ILE A 112 -7.55 34.91 -10.39
N LEU A 113 -7.31 35.03 -11.70
CA LEU A 113 -6.16 34.39 -12.35
C LEU A 113 -4.80 34.99 -11.96
N ASN A 114 -4.79 36.26 -11.51
CA ASN A 114 -3.56 36.92 -11.05
C ASN A 114 -3.31 36.74 -9.54
N HIS A 115 -4.26 36.22 -8.78
CA HIS A 115 -4.12 36.12 -7.33
C HIS A 115 -3.18 34.95 -6.94
N PRO A 116 -2.12 35.18 -6.14
CA PRO A 116 -1.09 34.17 -5.87
C PRO A 116 -1.61 32.94 -5.12
N GLN A 117 -2.68 33.09 -4.33
CA GLN A 117 -3.31 32.04 -3.52
C GLN A 117 -4.61 31.46 -4.11
N VAL A 118 -5.05 31.90 -5.30
CA VAL A 118 -6.26 31.37 -5.95
C VAL A 118 -5.89 30.50 -7.13
N ARG A 119 -6.58 29.36 -7.29
CA ARG A 119 -6.41 28.46 -8.43
C ARG A 119 -7.76 28.14 -9.06
N LEU A 120 -7.76 27.96 -10.38
CA LEU A 120 -8.90 27.47 -11.16
C LEU A 120 -8.47 26.18 -11.87
N SER A 121 -9.17 25.10 -11.58
CA SER A 121 -8.93 23.77 -12.14
C SER A 121 -10.15 23.29 -12.90
N TYR A 122 -9.95 22.97 -14.17
CA TYR A 122 -10.98 22.41 -15.04
C TYR A 122 -10.92 20.87 -15.03
N PHE A 123 -12.06 20.20 -15.06
CA PHE A 123 -12.12 18.73 -15.16
C PHE A 123 -13.34 18.29 -15.97
N LEU A 124 -13.23 17.18 -16.70
CA LEU A 124 -14.33 16.67 -17.55
C LEU A 124 -15.31 15.76 -16.79
N ASN A 125 -14.79 15.02 -15.82
CA ASN A 125 -15.49 14.06 -14.99
C ASN A 125 -14.62 13.74 -13.77
N VAL A 126 -15.19 13.08 -12.77
CA VAL A 126 -14.45 12.64 -11.59
C VAL A 126 -13.79 11.29 -11.85
N ASP A 127 -12.93 11.21 -12.87
CA ASP A 127 -12.08 10.04 -13.10
C ASP A 127 -10.77 10.20 -12.30
N PRO A 128 -10.44 9.28 -11.38
CA PRO A 128 -9.22 9.36 -10.58
C PRO A 128 -7.94 9.40 -11.40
N LEU A 129 -7.94 8.89 -12.65
CA LEU A 129 -6.77 8.91 -13.53
C LEU A 129 -6.55 10.28 -14.19
N GLN A 130 -7.49 11.23 -14.04
CA GLN A 130 -7.25 12.60 -14.51
C GLN A 130 -6.14 13.29 -13.71
N LYS A 131 -5.21 13.90 -14.45
CA LYS A 131 -4.06 14.64 -13.90
C LYS A 131 -4.46 15.73 -12.89
N VAL A 132 -5.67 16.30 -13.00
CA VAL A 132 -6.15 17.36 -12.11
C VAL A 132 -6.15 16.93 -10.64
N TRP A 133 -6.63 15.72 -10.32
CA TRP A 133 -6.73 15.26 -8.93
C TRP A 133 -5.36 14.98 -8.33
N MET A 134 -4.48 14.35 -9.12
CA MET A 134 -3.09 14.13 -8.75
C MET A 134 -2.36 15.46 -8.52
N GLY A 135 -2.50 16.43 -9.43
CA GLY A 135 -1.88 17.76 -9.29
C GLY A 135 -2.37 18.55 -8.07
N LEU A 136 -3.67 18.43 -7.73
CA LEU A 136 -4.22 19.01 -6.51
C LEU A 136 -3.64 18.34 -5.25
N GLY A 137 -3.53 17.01 -5.22
CA GLY A 137 -2.87 16.28 -4.13
C GLY A 137 -1.38 16.64 -3.99
N GLU A 138 -0.66 16.70 -5.11
CA GLU A 138 0.75 17.09 -5.17
C GLU A 138 1.00 18.52 -4.72
N THR A 139 0.02 19.42 -4.86
CA THR A 139 0.14 20.81 -4.43
C THR A 139 -0.29 20.95 -2.97
N PHE A 140 -1.48 20.44 -2.63
CA PHE A 140 -2.19 20.77 -1.39
C PHE A 140 -2.34 19.59 -0.40
N GLY A 141 -1.88 18.39 -0.73
CA GLY A 141 -2.24 17.16 0.00
C GLY A 141 -1.82 17.06 1.47
N CYS A 142 -0.95 17.96 1.97
CA CYS A 142 -0.61 18.06 3.39
C CYS A 142 -1.34 19.19 4.13
N LYS A 143 -2.25 19.90 3.47
CA LYS A 143 -3.00 21.00 4.05
C LYS A 143 -4.40 20.51 4.41
N GLU A 144 -4.85 20.87 5.60
CA GLU A 144 -6.24 20.67 5.98
C GLU A 144 -7.14 21.48 5.05
N PHE A 145 -8.23 20.85 4.60
CA PHE A 145 -9.09 21.44 3.59
C PHE A 145 -10.57 21.30 3.93
N VAL A 146 -11.37 22.19 3.37
CA VAL A 146 -12.82 22.07 3.31
C VAL A 146 -13.26 22.06 1.85
N LEU A 147 -14.21 21.20 1.50
CA LEU A 147 -14.88 21.24 0.21
C LEU A 147 -16.27 21.87 0.37
N SER A 148 -16.58 22.82 -0.51
CA SER A 148 -17.90 23.39 -0.68
C SER A 148 -18.29 23.41 -2.16
N SER A 149 -19.54 23.77 -2.43
CA SER A 149 -20.06 24.02 -3.79
C SER A 149 -20.91 25.29 -3.82
N LEU A 150 -21.14 25.82 -5.02
CA LEU A 150 -22.18 26.82 -5.27
C LEU A 150 -23.56 26.21 -5.00
N SER A 151 -24.51 27.01 -4.51
CA SER A 151 -25.85 26.52 -4.16
C SER A 151 -26.55 25.88 -5.37
N SER A 152 -26.38 26.49 -6.55
CA SER A 152 -26.94 26.00 -7.81
C SER A 152 -26.37 24.66 -8.28
N TYR A 153 -25.15 24.32 -7.87
CA TYR A 153 -24.49 23.04 -8.16
C TYR A 153 -24.92 21.99 -7.13
N LYS A 154 -25.01 22.38 -5.85
CA LYS A 154 -25.42 21.50 -4.74
C LYS A 154 -26.77 20.83 -4.96
N GLU A 155 -27.77 21.57 -5.44
CA GLU A 155 -29.12 21.04 -5.65
C GLU A 155 -29.22 20.00 -6.77
N LYS A 156 -28.30 20.01 -7.73
CA LYS A 156 -28.38 19.19 -8.95
C LYS A 156 -27.30 18.13 -9.06
N ARG A 157 -26.23 18.20 -8.25
CA ARG A 157 -24.99 17.44 -8.44
C ARG A 157 -24.41 16.88 -7.12
N GLU A 158 -25.27 16.48 -6.19
CA GLU A 158 -24.86 15.97 -4.88
C GLU A 158 -23.90 14.77 -4.98
N SER A 159 -24.16 13.82 -5.88
CA SER A 159 -23.28 12.66 -6.09
C SER A 159 -21.88 13.05 -6.58
N THR A 160 -21.80 14.02 -7.49
CA THR A 160 -20.53 14.53 -8.01
C THR A 160 -19.71 15.21 -6.92
N ILE A 161 -20.35 15.94 -6.02
CA ILE A 161 -19.67 16.58 -4.87
C ILE A 161 -19.02 15.53 -3.97
N LEU A 162 -19.73 14.44 -3.67
CA LEU A 162 -19.19 13.33 -2.87
C LEU A 162 -18.00 12.65 -3.57
N GLU A 163 -18.10 12.43 -4.88
CA GLU A 163 -16.99 11.86 -5.66
C GLU A 163 -15.77 12.78 -5.69
N ILE A 164 -15.95 14.09 -5.89
CA ILE A 164 -14.88 15.09 -5.84
C ILE A 164 -14.21 15.06 -4.46
N HIS A 165 -15.01 15.03 -3.39
CA HIS A 165 -14.49 14.99 -2.03
C HIS A 165 -13.65 13.73 -1.77
N ALA A 166 -14.16 12.57 -2.18
CA ALA A 166 -13.45 11.31 -2.06
C ALA A 166 -12.16 11.30 -2.89
N ALA A 167 -12.17 11.89 -4.09
CA ALA A 167 -11.01 12.03 -4.95
C ALA A 167 -9.92 12.89 -4.30
N ILE A 168 -10.27 14.11 -3.86
CA ILE A 168 -9.34 15.02 -3.18
C ILE A 168 -8.81 14.37 -1.90
N SER A 169 -9.68 13.75 -1.10
CA SER A 169 -9.29 13.06 0.13
C SER A 169 -8.29 11.93 -0.11
N PHE A 170 -8.51 11.12 -1.15
CA PHE A 170 -7.59 10.03 -1.50
C PHE A 170 -6.23 10.57 -1.95
N TRP A 171 -6.21 11.51 -2.90
CA TRP A 171 -4.96 12.05 -3.42
C TRP A 171 -4.19 12.82 -2.36
N SER A 172 -4.87 13.59 -1.50
CA SER A 172 -4.25 14.24 -0.34
C SER A 172 -3.61 13.22 0.61
N ASN A 173 -4.32 12.13 0.94
CA ASN A 173 -3.78 11.06 1.77
C ASN A 173 -2.58 10.35 1.13
N LEU A 174 -2.64 10.07 -0.17
CA LEU A 174 -1.54 9.45 -0.90
C LEU A 174 -0.31 10.36 -0.92
N SER A 175 -0.49 11.64 -1.25
CA SER A 175 0.57 12.65 -1.21
C SER A 175 1.15 12.81 0.19
N ARG A 176 0.34 12.73 1.24
CA ARG A 176 0.81 12.74 2.64
C ARG A 176 1.69 11.54 2.97
N VAL A 177 1.33 10.33 2.51
CA VAL A 177 2.16 9.12 2.69
C VAL A 177 3.49 9.27 1.97
N VAL A 178 3.47 9.66 0.69
CA VAL A 178 4.67 9.87 -0.12
C VAL A 178 5.58 10.94 0.52
N ARG A 179 5.03 12.10 0.89
CA ARG A 179 5.80 13.17 1.54
C ARG A 179 6.33 12.77 2.91
N SER A 180 5.56 12.02 3.70
CA SER A 180 6.03 11.49 4.99
C SER A 180 7.26 10.61 4.81
N GLU A 181 7.37 9.85 3.71
CA GLU A 181 8.58 9.08 3.41
C GLU A 181 9.79 10.01 3.26
N TYR A 182 9.67 11.09 2.49
CA TYR A 182 10.74 12.09 2.33
C TYR A 182 11.05 12.88 3.61
N PHE A 183 10.05 13.22 4.44
CA PHE A 183 10.26 13.86 5.76
C PHE A 183 11.04 12.97 6.72
N THR A 184 10.88 11.66 6.62
CA THR A 184 11.71 10.69 7.35
C THR A 184 13.02 10.36 6.63
N PHE A 185 13.41 11.17 5.66
CA PHE A 185 14.64 11.03 4.87
C PHE A 185 14.73 9.68 4.13
N GLY A 186 13.59 9.09 3.76
CA GLY A 186 13.50 7.78 3.13
C GLY A 186 13.99 6.62 3.99
N GLN A 187 14.05 6.78 5.33
CA GLN A 187 14.66 5.82 6.25
C GLN A 187 14.15 4.37 6.04
N HIS A 188 12.85 4.19 5.84
CA HIS A 188 12.25 2.88 5.61
C HIS A 188 12.74 2.25 4.30
N PHE A 189 12.73 3.01 3.20
CA PHE A 189 13.25 2.53 1.92
C PHE A 189 14.73 2.18 2.01
N PHE A 190 15.59 3.09 2.45
CA PHE A 190 17.05 2.88 2.46
C PHE A 190 17.47 1.76 3.42
N SER A 191 16.81 1.64 4.58
CA SER A 191 17.08 0.54 5.51
C SER A 191 16.79 -0.83 4.88
N ASN A 192 15.67 -0.95 4.15
CA ASN A 192 15.33 -2.16 3.41
C ASN A 192 16.29 -2.37 2.23
N PHE A 193 16.56 -1.33 1.44
CA PHE A 193 17.41 -1.39 0.25
C PHE A 193 18.82 -1.89 0.56
N TYR A 194 19.53 -1.26 1.51
CA TYR A 194 20.91 -1.64 1.84
C TYR A 194 21.01 -3.06 2.43
N ARG A 195 19.96 -3.55 3.09
CA ARG A 195 19.90 -4.92 3.62
C ARG A 195 19.57 -5.94 2.53
N ASN A 196 18.57 -5.64 1.70
CA ASN A 196 18.08 -6.55 0.67
C ASN A 196 19.03 -6.69 -0.52
N VAL A 197 19.72 -5.62 -0.93
CA VAL A 197 20.66 -5.68 -2.05
C VAL A 197 21.80 -6.66 -1.78
N GLN A 198 22.22 -6.83 -0.52
CA GLN A 198 23.24 -7.80 -0.13
C GLN A 198 22.79 -9.26 -0.28
N LEU A 199 21.48 -9.53 -0.45
CA LEU A 199 20.93 -10.87 -0.66
C LEU A 199 20.88 -11.27 -2.15
N LEU A 200 21.14 -10.34 -3.07
CA LEU A 200 21.07 -10.60 -4.51
C LEU A 200 21.96 -11.77 -4.99
N PRO A 201 23.18 -12.02 -4.47
CA PRO A 201 24.00 -13.16 -4.92
C PRO A 201 23.33 -14.53 -4.74
N GLU A 202 22.35 -14.63 -3.84
CA GLU A 202 21.59 -15.86 -3.58
C GLU A 202 20.21 -15.88 -4.27
N ALA A 203 19.81 -14.78 -4.90
CA ALA A 203 18.51 -14.64 -5.57
C ALA A 203 18.57 -15.03 -7.05
N PHE A 204 17.39 -15.13 -7.67
CA PHE A 204 17.20 -15.27 -9.10
C PHE A 204 16.72 -13.94 -9.70
N LEU A 205 17.05 -13.70 -10.97
CA LEU A 205 16.70 -12.47 -11.67
C LEU A 205 15.39 -12.68 -12.45
N ALA A 206 14.29 -12.13 -11.95
CA ALA A 206 12.94 -12.36 -12.49
C ALA A 206 12.75 -11.86 -13.92
N THR A 207 13.53 -10.87 -14.37
CA THR A 207 13.44 -10.33 -15.74
C THR A 207 13.80 -11.37 -16.79
N GLU A 208 14.60 -12.39 -16.44
CA GLU A 208 14.91 -13.52 -17.33
C GLU A 208 13.71 -14.46 -17.57
N LEU A 209 12.65 -14.33 -16.75
CA LEU A 209 11.39 -15.06 -16.94
C LEU A 209 10.45 -14.38 -17.95
N PHE A 210 10.79 -13.18 -18.43
CA PHE A 210 9.93 -12.45 -19.36
C PHE A 210 9.78 -13.23 -20.68
N GLY A 211 8.55 -13.33 -21.17
CA GLY A 211 8.15 -14.14 -22.32
C GLY A 211 8.26 -15.66 -22.16
N LYS A 212 8.79 -16.19 -21.05
CA LYS A 212 9.01 -17.65 -20.88
C LYS A 212 7.73 -18.46 -20.70
N PHE A 213 6.60 -17.80 -20.45
CA PHE A 213 5.27 -18.40 -20.29
C PHE A 213 4.31 -18.02 -21.42
N THR A 214 4.85 -17.68 -22.59
CA THR A 214 4.04 -17.47 -23.81
C THR A 214 3.07 -18.63 -24.05
N GLY A 215 1.79 -18.29 -24.23
CA GLY A 215 0.69 -19.24 -24.46
C GLY A 215 0.21 -19.99 -23.22
N VAL A 216 0.68 -19.60 -22.02
CA VAL A 216 0.18 -20.12 -20.74
C VAL A 216 -0.82 -19.11 -20.16
N PRO A 217 -2.04 -19.52 -19.80
CA PRO A 217 -2.96 -18.67 -19.06
C PRO A 217 -2.40 -18.28 -17.69
N ALA A 218 -2.73 -17.10 -17.18
CA ALA A 218 -2.44 -16.72 -15.79
C ALA A 218 -3.73 -16.42 -15.02
N ILE A 219 -3.77 -16.78 -13.74
CA ILE A 219 -4.80 -16.39 -12.80
C ILE A 219 -4.17 -15.50 -11.72
N ILE A 220 -4.66 -14.27 -11.61
CA ILE A 220 -4.27 -13.31 -10.60
C ILE A 220 -5.30 -13.32 -9.48
N CYS A 221 -4.88 -13.74 -8.29
CA CYS A 221 -5.78 -13.86 -7.14
C CYS A 221 -5.73 -12.62 -6.25
N GLY A 222 -6.90 -12.03 -6.04
CA GLY A 222 -7.19 -11.07 -4.99
C GLY A 222 -7.52 -11.72 -3.66
N ALA A 223 -7.78 -10.89 -2.66
CA ALA A 223 -8.14 -11.31 -1.31
C ALA A 223 -9.61 -11.00 -0.96
N GLY A 224 -10.43 -10.63 -1.95
CA GLY A 224 -11.82 -10.25 -1.77
C GLY A 224 -12.70 -11.42 -1.32
N PRO A 225 -13.83 -11.15 -0.64
CA PRO A 225 -14.73 -12.19 -0.13
C PRO A 225 -15.23 -13.18 -1.19
N SER A 226 -15.44 -12.74 -2.44
CA SER A 226 -15.91 -13.63 -3.52
C SER A 226 -14.95 -14.75 -3.88
N LEU A 227 -13.68 -14.67 -3.46
CA LEU A 227 -12.69 -15.74 -3.67
C LEU A 227 -13.18 -17.10 -3.17
N LYS A 228 -14.01 -17.13 -2.12
CA LYS A 228 -14.58 -18.36 -1.54
C LYS A 228 -15.26 -19.26 -2.56
N HIS A 229 -15.85 -18.68 -3.60
CA HIS A 229 -16.56 -19.40 -4.65
C HIS A 229 -15.64 -20.15 -5.61
N ASN A 230 -14.36 -19.76 -5.66
CA ASN A 230 -13.40 -20.23 -6.67
C ASN A 230 -12.29 -21.11 -6.09
N LEU A 231 -12.15 -21.22 -4.77
CA LEU A 231 -11.01 -21.90 -4.13
C LEU A 231 -10.83 -23.37 -4.58
N SER A 232 -11.92 -24.14 -4.62
CA SER A 232 -11.87 -25.54 -5.06
C SER A 232 -11.51 -25.66 -6.55
N LEU A 233 -11.98 -24.73 -7.37
CA LEU A 233 -11.70 -24.71 -8.80
C LEU A 233 -10.24 -24.34 -9.08
N LEU A 234 -9.68 -23.37 -8.34
CA LEU A 234 -8.28 -22.94 -8.47
C LEU A 234 -7.29 -24.11 -8.32
N GLU A 235 -7.55 -25.02 -7.37
CA GLU A 235 -6.72 -26.22 -7.19
C GLU A 235 -6.70 -27.09 -8.44
N THR A 236 -7.86 -27.31 -9.07
CA THR A 236 -7.98 -28.12 -10.29
C THR A 236 -7.41 -27.45 -11.54
N LEU A 237 -7.22 -26.12 -11.51
CA LEU A 237 -6.67 -25.32 -12.60
C LEU A 237 -5.17 -25.09 -12.49
N SER A 238 -4.52 -25.61 -11.44
CA SER A 238 -3.08 -25.49 -11.24
C SER A 238 -2.25 -26.05 -12.40
N ASN A 239 -2.73 -27.07 -13.11
CA ASN A 239 -2.07 -27.57 -14.33
C ASN A 239 -2.54 -26.91 -15.62
N ARG A 240 -3.30 -25.80 -15.56
CA ARG A 240 -3.82 -25.11 -16.74
C ARG A 240 -3.47 -23.62 -16.79
N ALA A 241 -3.21 -23.02 -15.63
CA ALA A 241 -2.85 -21.61 -15.55
C ALA A 241 -1.80 -21.36 -14.45
N LEU A 242 -0.90 -20.41 -14.70
CA LEU A 242 0.04 -19.93 -13.70
C LEU A 242 -0.71 -19.07 -12.69
N ILE A 243 -0.55 -19.34 -11.40
CA ILE A 243 -1.40 -18.74 -10.35
C ILE A 243 -0.53 -17.84 -9.50
N PHE A 244 -0.89 -16.56 -9.46
CA PHE A 244 -0.22 -15.51 -8.70
C PHE A 244 -1.06 -15.10 -7.49
N ALA A 245 -0.42 -15.00 -6.35
CA ALA A 245 -1.02 -14.41 -5.16
C ALA A 245 0.04 -13.60 -4.39
N GLY A 246 -0.37 -12.47 -3.83
CA GLY A 246 0.53 -11.57 -3.10
C GLY A 246 -0.10 -11.04 -1.83
N GLY A 247 0.72 -10.86 -0.79
CA GLY A 247 0.26 -10.33 0.50
C GLY A 247 -0.93 -11.09 1.08
N SER A 248 -2.09 -10.41 1.20
CA SER A 248 -3.29 -11.00 1.80
C SER A 248 -3.97 -12.07 0.95
N SER A 249 -3.78 -12.08 -0.37
CA SER A 249 -4.40 -13.11 -1.22
C SER A 249 -3.74 -14.46 -1.05
N MET A 250 -2.42 -14.52 -0.82
CA MET A 250 -1.75 -15.77 -0.46
C MET A 250 -2.36 -16.37 0.81
N ASN A 251 -2.60 -15.56 1.84
CA ASN A 251 -3.17 -16.06 3.09
C ASN A 251 -4.60 -16.58 2.90
N ALA A 252 -5.41 -15.88 2.09
CA ALA A 252 -6.77 -16.31 1.78
C ALA A 252 -6.79 -17.70 1.12
N ILE A 253 -5.91 -17.92 0.15
CA ILE A 253 -5.82 -19.16 -0.61
C ILE A 253 -5.26 -20.30 0.24
N ASN A 254 -4.14 -20.04 0.92
CA ASN A 254 -3.44 -21.03 1.74
C ASN A 254 -4.26 -21.53 2.94
N SER A 255 -5.19 -20.71 3.44
CA SER A 255 -6.12 -21.12 4.50
C SER A 255 -7.01 -22.30 4.11
N ASN A 256 -7.09 -22.63 2.82
CA ASN A 256 -7.84 -23.76 2.27
C ASN A 256 -6.92 -24.88 1.73
N GLY A 257 -5.64 -24.89 2.11
CA GLY A 257 -4.69 -25.92 1.72
C GLY A 257 -4.13 -25.79 0.30
N PHE A 258 -4.62 -24.85 -0.51
CA PHE A 258 -4.09 -24.60 -1.85
C PHE A 258 -2.84 -23.72 -1.80
N VAL A 259 -1.84 -24.02 -2.63
CA VAL A 259 -0.57 -23.29 -2.71
C VAL A 259 -0.43 -22.69 -4.12
N PRO A 260 -0.27 -21.36 -4.26
CA PRO A 260 -0.10 -20.72 -5.56
C PRO A 260 1.28 -21.06 -6.17
N HIS A 261 1.41 -20.87 -7.48
CA HIS A 261 2.69 -21.06 -8.17
C HIS A 261 3.69 -19.94 -7.84
N LEU A 262 3.21 -18.71 -7.68
CA LEU A 262 4.04 -17.53 -7.42
C LEU A 262 3.47 -16.68 -6.29
N GLY A 263 4.35 -16.33 -5.36
CA GLY A 263 4.13 -15.39 -4.28
C GLY A 263 4.69 -14.00 -4.64
N LEU A 264 4.12 -12.93 -4.09
CA LEU A 264 4.62 -11.57 -4.33
C LEU A 264 4.56 -10.69 -3.07
N GLY A 265 5.57 -9.83 -2.91
CA GLY A 265 5.58 -8.77 -1.90
C GLY A 265 6.48 -7.59 -2.27
N ILE A 266 5.96 -6.37 -2.09
CA ILE A 266 6.69 -5.12 -2.37
C ILE A 266 6.62 -4.08 -1.26
N ASP A 267 5.68 -4.16 -0.29
CA ASP A 267 5.54 -3.04 0.63
C ASP A 267 6.75 -2.92 1.60
N PRO A 268 7.27 -1.70 1.82
CA PRO A 268 8.40 -1.47 2.73
C PRO A 268 8.03 -1.58 4.22
N ASN A 269 6.73 -1.62 4.54
CA ASN A 269 6.24 -1.48 5.90
C ASN A 269 6.28 -2.79 6.71
N PRO A 270 6.37 -2.72 8.06
CA PRO A 270 6.40 -3.89 8.92
C PRO A 270 5.13 -4.77 8.88
N THR A 271 3.99 -4.25 8.39
CA THR A 271 2.75 -5.04 8.29
C THR A 271 2.92 -6.22 7.34
N GLN A 272 3.86 -6.15 6.39
CA GLN A 272 4.16 -7.28 5.52
C GLN A 272 4.71 -8.49 6.25
N LEU A 273 5.53 -8.29 7.30
CA LEU A 273 5.99 -9.39 8.14
C LEU A 273 4.80 -10.13 8.77
N THR A 274 3.82 -9.39 9.29
CA THR A 274 2.60 -9.96 9.89
C THR A 274 1.79 -10.80 8.89
N ARG A 275 1.76 -10.40 7.62
CA ARG A 275 1.05 -11.15 6.58
C ARG A 275 1.80 -12.42 6.22
N LEU A 276 3.10 -12.33 5.98
CA LEU A 276 3.90 -13.47 5.53
C LEU A 276 4.15 -14.50 6.63
N ILE A 277 4.21 -14.12 7.91
CA ILE A 277 4.44 -15.11 8.98
C ILE A 277 3.25 -16.07 9.17
N ALA A 278 2.03 -15.60 8.91
CA ALA A 278 0.82 -16.42 8.93
C ALA A 278 0.68 -17.34 7.70
N ASN A 279 1.59 -17.23 6.74
CA ASN A 279 1.54 -17.98 5.50
C ASN A 279 2.04 -19.41 5.68
N THR A 280 1.35 -20.38 5.07
CA THR A 280 1.70 -21.81 5.11
C THR A 280 2.29 -22.34 3.79
N ALA A 281 2.41 -21.49 2.78
CA ALA A 281 3.02 -21.79 1.49
C ALA A 281 4.52 -21.44 1.50
N TYR A 282 5.29 -22.13 2.35
CA TYR A 282 6.68 -21.79 2.67
C TYR A 282 7.59 -21.74 1.44
N GLU A 283 7.55 -22.76 0.59
CA GLU A 283 8.48 -22.97 -0.53
C GLU A 283 7.98 -22.38 -1.86
N VAL A 284 6.99 -21.48 -1.81
CA VAL A 284 6.52 -20.78 -3.01
C VAL A 284 7.58 -19.80 -3.50
N PRO A 285 8.00 -19.87 -4.78
CA PRO A 285 8.88 -18.87 -5.35
C PRO A 285 8.27 -17.47 -5.22
N PHE A 286 9.05 -16.53 -4.71
CA PHE A 286 8.55 -15.26 -4.21
C PHE A 286 9.21 -14.09 -4.95
N LEU A 287 8.43 -13.33 -5.72
CA LEU A 287 8.94 -12.14 -6.38
C LEU A 287 8.89 -10.92 -5.47
N TYR A 288 9.95 -10.12 -5.55
CA TYR A 288 10.13 -8.94 -4.69
C TYR A 288 10.99 -7.87 -5.37
N ARG A 289 10.91 -6.67 -4.82
CA ARG A 289 11.84 -5.56 -5.09
C ARG A 289 12.62 -5.23 -3.82
N ASN A 290 13.80 -4.62 -3.95
CA ASN A 290 14.67 -4.31 -2.81
C ASN A 290 14.05 -3.33 -1.79
N ARG A 291 12.92 -2.69 -2.12
CA ARG A 291 12.14 -1.87 -1.19
C ARG A 291 11.33 -2.67 -0.16
N LEU A 292 11.04 -3.95 -0.42
CA LEU A 292 10.25 -4.81 0.47
C LEU A 292 10.85 -4.80 1.89
N ASN A 293 10.00 -4.81 2.91
CA ASN A 293 10.45 -4.94 4.30
C ASN A 293 11.46 -6.10 4.47
N ASN A 294 12.68 -5.82 4.94
CA ASN A 294 13.74 -6.83 5.00
C ASN A 294 13.40 -8.02 5.92
N GLU A 295 12.70 -7.76 7.04
CA GLU A 295 12.29 -8.84 7.94
C GLU A 295 11.27 -9.77 7.27
N ALA A 296 10.33 -9.19 6.51
CA ALA A 296 9.39 -9.93 5.69
C ALA A 296 10.11 -10.76 4.60
N LEU A 297 11.15 -10.22 3.95
CA LEU A 297 11.94 -10.99 2.97
C LEU A 297 12.74 -12.13 3.62
N ASN A 298 13.27 -11.94 4.83
CA ASN A 298 14.05 -12.97 5.52
C ASN A 298 13.21 -14.19 5.96
N ILE A 299 11.90 -14.03 6.13
CA ILE A 299 11.02 -15.17 6.47
C ILE A 299 10.61 -15.99 5.24
N VAL A 300 10.72 -15.45 4.02
CA VAL A 300 10.50 -16.18 2.78
C VAL A 300 11.47 -17.36 2.71
N GLN A 301 10.91 -18.57 2.53
CA GLN A 301 11.71 -19.77 2.31
C GLN A 301 11.92 -20.05 0.83
N GLY A 302 10.87 -20.00 0.00
CA GLY A 302 10.97 -20.27 -1.43
C GLY A 302 12.01 -19.42 -2.18
N ASP A 303 12.30 -19.80 -3.41
CA ASP A 303 13.27 -19.09 -4.25
C ASP A 303 12.93 -17.60 -4.33
N ARG A 304 13.93 -16.75 -4.08
CA ARG A 304 13.78 -15.29 -4.07
C ARG A 304 13.99 -14.78 -5.49
N LEU A 305 12.97 -14.21 -6.10
CA LEU A 305 13.03 -13.66 -7.45
C LEU A 305 13.06 -12.14 -7.39
N PHE A 306 14.26 -11.57 -7.57
CA PHE A 306 14.42 -10.13 -7.65
C PHE A 306 13.87 -9.62 -8.97
N VAL A 307 12.92 -8.70 -8.90
CA VAL A 307 12.45 -7.95 -10.07
C VAL A 307 13.20 -6.63 -10.11
N ALA A 308 13.85 -6.33 -11.23
CA ALA A 308 14.50 -5.04 -11.44
C ALA A 308 13.50 -3.87 -11.38
N GLY A 309 14.05 -2.69 -11.10
CA GLY A 309 13.32 -1.47 -10.80
C GLY A 309 13.07 -1.31 -9.30
N SER A 310 13.05 -0.05 -8.87
CA SER A 310 12.59 0.29 -7.53
C SER A 310 11.43 1.25 -7.59
N GLY A 311 10.48 1.07 -6.69
CA GLY A 311 9.33 1.96 -6.52
C GLY A 311 9.70 3.38 -6.08
N GLY A 312 10.40 4.12 -6.94
CA GLY A 312 10.54 5.57 -6.91
C GLY A 312 11.94 6.15 -6.74
N TYR A 313 13.02 5.37 -6.54
CA TYR A 313 14.34 5.91 -6.17
C TYR A 313 15.45 5.63 -7.19
N ARG A 314 16.21 6.67 -7.52
CA ARG A 314 17.28 6.63 -8.55
C ARG A 314 18.47 5.74 -8.19
N ILE A 315 18.69 5.51 -6.89
CA ILE A 315 19.80 4.69 -6.41
C ILE A 315 19.67 3.22 -6.84
N SER A 316 18.45 2.69 -6.93
CA SER A 316 18.26 1.30 -7.35
C SER A 316 18.58 1.14 -8.82
N ASP A 317 18.10 2.05 -9.66
CA ASP A 317 18.37 2.02 -11.09
C ASP A 317 19.88 2.10 -11.38
N TRP A 318 20.60 2.95 -10.64
CA TRP A 318 22.07 3.02 -10.71
C TRP A 318 22.73 1.72 -10.26
N MET A 319 22.35 1.19 -9.09
CA MET A 319 22.91 -0.05 -8.56
C MET A 319 22.67 -1.22 -9.51
N GLU A 320 21.45 -1.33 -10.05
CA GLU A 320 21.08 -2.38 -11.00
C GLU A 320 21.88 -2.28 -12.29
N LYS A 321 22.12 -1.07 -12.79
CA LYS A 321 22.99 -0.83 -13.96
C LYS A 321 24.42 -1.27 -13.70
N GLU A 322 24.99 -0.88 -12.56
CA GLU A 322 26.36 -1.26 -12.19
C GLU A 322 26.49 -2.77 -11.97
N LEU A 323 25.47 -3.41 -11.43
CA LEU A 323 25.43 -4.86 -11.20
C LEU A 323 25.15 -5.67 -12.48
N GLY A 324 24.63 -5.03 -13.53
CA GLY A 324 24.19 -5.68 -14.77
C GLY A 324 22.83 -6.38 -14.64
N THR A 325 22.02 -5.98 -13.66
CA THR A 325 20.69 -6.55 -13.37
C THR A 325 19.54 -5.65 -13.83
N SER A 326 19.83 -4.56 -14.55
CA SER A 326 18.79 -3.75 -15.18
C SER A 326 17.95 -4.58 -16.14
N GLY A 327 16.66 -4.29 -16.21
CA GLY A 327 15.74 -4.94 -17.14
C GLY A 327 14.63 -4.00 -17.57
N GLU A 328 13.69 -4.55 -18.34
CA GLU A 328 12.50 -3.82 -18.75
C GLU A 328 11.70 -3.37 -17.51
N HIS A 329 11.26 -2.11 -17.54
CA HIS A 329 10.52 -1.53 -16.43
C HIS A 329 9.09 -2.08 -16.39
N VAL A 330 8.78 -2.80 -15.31
CA VAL A 330 7.41 -3.27 -15.03
C VAL A 330 6.75 -2.35 -14.02
N SER A 331 5.57 -1.83 -14.36
CA SER A 331 4.76 -0.97 -13.48
C SER A 331 4.26 -1.74 -12.25
N GLU A 332 4.46 -1.19 -11.05
CA GLU A 332 3.94 -1.76 -9.80
C GLU A 332 2.43 -1.55 -9.64
N GLY A 333 1.85 -0.55 -10.34
CA GLY A 333 0.52 -0.03 -10.05
C GLY A 333 0.39 0.44 -8.60
N PHE A 334 -0.79 0.29 -7.99
CA PHE A 334 -1.06 0.78 -6.63
C PHE A 334 -0.79 -0.26 -5.53
N ASN A 335 -0.76 -1.55 -5.88
CA ASN A 335 -0.59 -2.63 -4.92
C ASN A 335 -0.01 -3.90 -5.56
N VAL A 336 0.25 -4.91 -4.72
CA VAL A 336 0.84 -6.20 -5.11
C VAL A 336 0.04 -6.98 -6.16
N VAL A 337 -1.28 -6.80 -6.26
CA VAL A 337 -2.12 -7.45 -7.27
C VAL A 337 -1.93 -6.77 -8.63
N ASN A 338 -1.87 -5.43 -8.68
CA ASN A 338 -1.54 -4.71 -9.92
C ASN A 338 -0.16 -5.15 -10.44
N PHE A 339 0.83 -5.27 -9.54
CA PHE A 339 2.15 -5.74 -9.92
C PHE A 339 2.14 -7.21 -10.39
N SER A 340 1.30 -8.07 -9.80
CA SER A 340 1.12 -9.46 -10.25
C SER A 340 0.59 -9.52 -11.69
N LEU A 341 -0.35 -8.65 -12.06
CA LEU A 341 -0.83 -8.53 -13.43
C LEU A 341 0.31 -8.14 -14.39
N ALA A 342 1.03 -7.07 -14.07
CA ALA A 342 2.09 -6.55 -14.92
C ALA A 342 3.20 -7.59 -15.12
N LEU A 343 3.53 -8.36 -14.08
CA LEU A 343 4.48 -9.47 -14.17
C LEU A 343 3.94 -10.66 -14.98
N ALA A 344 2.68 -11.05 -14.80
CA ALA A 344 2.09 -12.13 -15.60
C ALA A 344 2.08 -11.79 -17.09
N TYR A 345 1.76 -10.53 -17.44
CA TYR A 345 1.87 -10.01 -18.80
C TYR A 345 3.33 -10.03 -19.29
N ALA A 346 4.28 -9.51 -18.51
CA ALA A 346 5.71 -9.53 -18.86
C ALA A 346 6.24 -10.97 -19.04
N PHE A 347 5.73 -11.94 -18.29
CA PHE A 347 6.06 -13.37 -18.43
C PHE A 347 5.51 -13.97 -19.74
N GLY A 348 4.67 -13.24 -20.48
CA GLY A 348 4.04 -13.65 -21.73
C GLY A 348 2.72 -14.41 -21.54
N CYS A 349 2.13 -14.38 -20.35
CA CYS A 349 0.91 -15.12 -20.07
C CYS A 349 -0.27 -14.55 -20.85
N ASN A 350 -1.06 -15.42 -21.48
CA ASN A 350 -2.26 -15.05 -22.23
C ASN A 350 -3.18 -16.27 -22.35
N PRO A 351 -4.47 -16.17 -21.97
CA PRO A 351 -5.16 -15.05 -21.32
C PRO A 351 -4.71 -14.78 -19.88
N ILE A 352 -5.05 -13.60 -19.35
CA ILE A 352 -4.89 -13.24 -17.94
C ILE A 352 -6.27 -13.08 -17.29
N ILE A 353 -6.50 -13.84 -16.22
CA ILE A 353 -7.79 -13.98 -15.55
C ILE A 353 -7.68 -13.45 -14.12
N PHE A 354 -8.66 -12.68 -13.68
CA PHE A 354 -8.73 -12.15 -12.31
C PHE A 354 -9.75 -12.90 -11.47
N VAL A 355 -9.41 -13.22 -10.22
CA VAL A 355 -10.33 -13.91 -9.29
C VAL A 355 -10.23 -13.26 -7.91
N GLY A 356 -11.37 -13.01 -7.26
CA GLY A 356 -11.40 -12.44 -5.90
C GLY A 356 -10.97 -10.97 -5.83
N LEU A 357 -11.14 -10.21 -6.92
CA LEU A 357 -10.91 -8.75 -6.97
C LEU A 357 -12.20 -7.96 -6.79
N ASP A 358 -12.85 -8.16 -5.63
CA ASP A 358 -14.11 -7.50 -5.32
C ASP A 358 -13.98 -5.97 -5.31
N LEU A 359 -12.89 -5.44 -4.75
CA LEU A 359 -12.65 -4.00 -4.66
C LEU A 359 -13.85 -3.25 -4.02
N ALA A 360 -14.50 -3.92 -3.08
CA ALA A 360 -15.73 -3.50 -2.42
C ALA A 360 -15.90 -4.26 -1.09
N TYR A 361 -16.79 -3.78 -0.24
CA TYR A 361 -17.25 -4.48 0.95
C TYR A 361 -18.36 -5.47 0.57
N SER A 362 -18.00 -6.56 -0.12
CA SER A 362 -18.93 -7.66 -0.41
C SER A 362 -19.32 -8.38 0.89
N ASP A 363 -20.61 -8.65 1.09
CA ASP A 363 -21.12 -9.29 2.32
C ASP A 363 -20.67 -8.57 3.62
N ASP A 364 -20.53 -7.24 3.59
CA ASP A 364 -20.00 -6.41 4.69
C ASP A 364 -18.55 -6.74 5.10
N GLN A 365 -17.77 -7.36 4.22
CA GLN A 365 -16.37 -7.73 4.45
C GLN A 365 -15.44 -7.15 3.38
N SER A 366 -14.26 -6.67 3.77
CA SER A 366 -13.23 -6.22 2.82
C SER A 366 -12.29 -7.32 2.34
N TYR A 367 -12.21 -8.42 3.10
CA TYR A 367 -11.32 -9.53 2.83
C TYR A 367 -12.04 -10.85 3.09
N HIS A 368 -11.61 -11.90 2.39
CA HIS A 368 -11.98 -13.27 2.66
C HIS A 368 -11.70 -13.66 4.13
N SER A 369 -12.61 -14.42 4.75
CA SER A 369 -12.51 -14.85 6.16
C SER A 369 -11.24 -15.67 6.48
N GLY A 370 -10.64 -16.27 5.47
CA GLY A 370 -9.34 -16.96 5.55
C GLY A 370 -8.13 -16.05 5.80
N VAL A 371 -8.25 -14.73 5.64
CA VAL A 371 -7.17 -13.78 5.95
C VAL A 371 -7.10 -13.53 7.46
N LYS A 372 -6.41 -14.41 8.17
CA LYS A 372 -6.15 -14.30 9.62
C LYS A 372 -4.80 -13.63 9.91
N SER A 373 -4.70 -12.91 11.02
CA SER A 373 -3.43 -12.41 11.56
C SER A 373 -2.82 -13.43 12.51
N HIS A 374 -1.49 -13.51 12.54
CA HIS A 374 -0.78 -14.32 13.53
C HIS A 374 -1.09 -13.82 14.96
N PRO A 375 -1.26 -14.71 15.96
CA PRO A 375 -1.64 -14.34 17.34
C PRO A 375 -0.77 -13.25 17.96
N ILE A 376 0.55 -13.33 17.78
CA ILE A 376 1.50 -12.32 18.32
C ILE A 376 1.29 -10.90 17.75
N HIS A 377 0.48 -10.74 16.69
CA HIS A 377 0.20 -9.47 16.03
C HIS A 377 -1.30 -9.14 16.01
N SER A 378 -2.12 -9.83 16.82
CA SER A 378 -3.56 -9.62 16.95
C SER A 378 -3.89 -8.24 17.56
N ARG A 379 -3.85 -7.19 16.73
CA ARG A 379 -4.37 -5.84 17.02
C ARG A 379 -5.23 -5.26 15.89
N LYS A 380 -5.97 -6.10 15.17
CA LYS A 380 -7.13 -5.56 14.46
C LYS A 380 -8.28 -5.43 15.45
N ARG A 381 -8.52 -4.20 15.90
CA ARG A 381 -9.86 -3.79 16.33
C ARG A 381 -10.82 -4.12 15.18
N ASP A 382 -12.01 -4.60 15.52
CA ASP A 382 -13.11 -4.72 14.59
C ASP A 382 -13.25 -3.45 13.75
N PHE A 383 -13.62 -3.67 12.48
CA PHE A 383 -13.77 -2.66 11.44
C PHE A 383 -14.28 -1.31 11.97
N ARG A 384 -13.41 -0.31 11.88
CA ARG A 384 -13.76 1.08 11.61
C ARG A 384 -12.83 1.51 10.49
N THR A 385 -13.37 2.20 9.48
CA THR A 385 -12.59 2.90 8.45
C THR A 385 -11.36 3.55 9.10
N LYS A 386 -10.18 3.44 8.47
CA LYS A 386 -8.91 3.75 9.17
C LYS A 386 -8.84 5.21 9.64
N THR A 387 -9.71 6.06 9.13
CA THR A 387 -10.07 7.39 9.62
C THR A 387 -11.55 7.67 9.31
N VAL A 388 -12.13 8.68 9.98
CA VAL A 388 -13.46 9.26 9.69
C VAL A 388 -13.58 9.80 8.24
N GLN A 389 -12.45 9.85 7.50
CA GLN A 389 -12.30 10.43 6.16
C GLN A 389 -12.28 9.41 5.00
N GLU A 390 -12.27 8.09 5.24
CA GLU A 390 -12.54 7.14 4.15
C GLU A 390 -14.05 7.14 3.89
N GLU A 391 -14.49 8.07 3.05
CA GLU A 391 -15.89 8.15 2.64
C GLU A 391 -16.27 6.91 1.85
N LEU A 392 -17.22 6.16 2.40
CA LEU A 392 -17.82 5.02 1.73
C LEU A 392 -18.61 5.53 0.54
N LEU A 393 -18.22 5.08 -0.64
CA LEU A 393 -18.96 5.28 -1.88
C LEU A 393 -19.95 4.13 -2.04
N ILE A 394 -21.09 4.39 -2.66
CA ILE A 394 -22.01 3.35 -3.09
C ILE A 394 -21.88 3.24 -4.61
N LYS A 395 -21.53 2.05 -5.10
CA LYS A 395 -21.49 1.72 -6.53
C LYS A 395 -22.32 0.48 -6.80
N GLU A 396 -22.70 0.28 -8.06
CA GLU A 396 -23.28 -0.99 -8.50
C GLU A 396 -22.17 -2.04 -8.60
N ASP A 397 -22.43 -3.24 -8.08
CA ASP A 397 -21.61 -4.41 -8.31
C ASP A 397 -21.84 -4.99 -9.72
N ILE A 398 -21.08 -6.01 -10.09
CA ILE A 398 -21.21 -6.69 -11.40
C ILE A 398 -22.61 -7.30 -11.65
N PHE A 399 -23.46 -7.39 -10.64
CA PHE A 399 -24.84 -7.89 -10.72
C PHE A 399 -25.89 -6.77 -10.65
N GLY A 400 -25.47 -5.49 -10.65
CA GLY A 400 -26.34 -4.32 -10.55
C GLY A 400 -26.85 -4.04 -9.14
N ARG A 401 -26.25 -4.63 -8.09
CA ARG A 401 -26.65 -4.43 -6.69
C ARG A 401 -25.79 -3.34 -6.05
N PRO A 402 -26.35 -2.50 -5.15
CA PRO A 402 -25.55 -1.50 -4.46
C PRO A 402 -24.55 -2.16 -3.51
N VAL A 403 -23.28 -1.75 -3.59
CA VAL A 403 -22.20 -2.19 -2.71
C VAL A 403 -21.39 -0.99 -2.22
N HIS A 404 -20.94 -1.06 -0.98
CA HIS A 404 -20.01 -0.06 -0.44
C HIS A 404 -18.60 -0.29 -0.98
N THR A 405 -17.91 0.78 -1.35
CA THR A 405 -16.50 0.77 -1.75
C THR A 405 -15.81 2.04 -1.25
N VAL A 406 -14.52 2.19 -1.52
CA VAL A 406 -13.72 3.38 -1.22
C VAL A 406 -13.00 3.84 -2.47
N TRP A 407 -12.65 5.13 -2.51
CA TRP A 407 -11.99 5.73 -3.67
C TRP A 407 -10.71 5.00 -4.08
N LYS A 408 -9.93 4.52 -3.10
CA LYS A 408 -8.75 3.68 -3.35
C LYS A 408 -9.05 2.49 -4.26
N TRP A 409 -10.12 1.74 -3.97
CA TRP A 409 -10.49 0.55 -4.73
C TRP A 409 -11.09 0.88 -6.09
N VAL A 410 -11.75 2.04 -6.21
CA VAL A 410 -12.18 2.58 -7.50
C VAL A 410 -10.97 2.89 -8.38
N SER A 411 -9.95 3.57 -7.84
CA SER A 411 -8.69 3.82 -8.56
C SER A 411 -7.98 2.53 -8.95
N GLU A 412 -7.95 1.54 -8.07
CA GLU A 412 -7.39 0.21 -8.37
C GLU A 412 -8.13 -0.48 -9.52
N SER A 413 -9.47 -0.45 -9.51
CA SER A 413 -10.32 -1.03 -10.57
C SER A 413 -10.08 -0.39 -11.94
N LEU A 414 -9.98 0.95 -11.98
CA LEU A 414 -9.73 1.70 -13.21
C LEU A 414 -8.34 1.43 -13.78
N TRP A 415 -7.32 1.24 -12.93
CA TRP A 415 -5.98 0.89 -13.38
C TRP A 415 -5.95 -0.43 -14.14
N PHE A 416 -6.71 -1.45 -13.71
CA PHE A 416 -6.82 -2.71 -14.49
C PHE A 416 -7.41 -2.46 -15.87
N GLY A 417 -8.45 -1.63 -15.95
CA GLY A 417 -9.08 -1.25 -17.22
C GLY A 417 -8.12 -0.52 -18.16
N GLN A 418 -7.39 0.47 -17.65
CA GLN A 418 -6.38 1.20 -18.42
C GLN A 418 -5.25 0.28 -18.87
N PHE A 419 -4.71 -0.55 -17.97
CA PHE A 419 -3.68 -1.53 -18.32
C PHE A 419 -4.14 -2.45 -19.44
N SER A 420 -5.38 -2.93 -19.41
CA SER A 420 -5.96 -3.74 -20.49
C SER A 420 -6.09 -2.99 -21.83
N GLN A 421 -6.35 -1.68 -21.80
CA GLN A 421 -6.45 -0.87 -23.02
C GLN A 421 -5.07 -0.56 -23.63
N GLU A 422 -4.05 -0.42 -22.79
CA GLU A 422 -2.66 -0.22 -23.22
C GLU A 422 -2.03 -1.50 -23.80
N HIS A 423 -2.52 -2.68 -23.40
CA HIS A 423 -1.96 -4.00 -23.76
C HIS A 423 -2.96 -4.87 -24.54
N THR A 424 -3.47 -4.36 -25.66
CA THR A 424 -4.52 -5.04 -26.46
C THR A 424 -4.13 -6.38 -27.10
N ASP A 425 -2.86 -6.77 -27.02
CA ASP A 425 -2.31 -8.03 -27.50
C ASP A 425 -2.54 -9.21 -26.52
N ALA A 426 -2.96 -8.93 -25.29
CA ALA A 426 -3.38 -9.92 -24.30
C ALA A 426 -4.90 -9.91 -24.08
N LEU A 427 -5.47 -11.09 -23.81
CA LEU A 427 -6.88 -11.24 -23.44
C LEU A 427 -7.02 -11.17 -21.92
N PHE A 428 -7.76 -10.18 -21.43
CA PHE A 428 -8.08 -9.99 -20.01
C PHE A 428 -9.52 -10.39 -19.71
N ILE A 429 -9.74 -11.13 -18.61
CA ILE A 429 -11.07 -11.53 -18.18
C ILE A 429 -11.20 -11.40 -16.67
N ASN A 430 -12.27 -10.75 -16.22
CA ASN A 430 -12.61 -10.71 -14.81
C ASN A 430 -13.49 -11.91 -14.46
N ALA A 431 -12.94 -12.88 -13.72
CA ALA A 431 -13.68 -14.01 -13.17
C ALA A 431 -14.00 -13.86 -11.68
N THR A 432 -13.93 -12.63 -11.16
CA THR A 432 -14.43 -12.30 -9.83
C THR A 432 -15.95 -12.37 -9.82
N GLU A 433 -16.51 -13.12 -8.87
CA GLU A 433 -17.96 -13.31 -8.70
C GLU A 433 -18.55 -12.33 -7.68
N GLY A 434 -18.16 -11.06 -7.77
CA GLY A 434 -18.62 -9.99 -6.89
C GLY A 434 -17.90 -8.67 -7.13
N GLY A 435 -18.28 -7.66 -6.34
CA GLY A 435 -17.60 -6.38 -6.34
C GLY A 435 -17.92 -5.45 -7.51
N ILE A 436 -17.20 -4.33 -7.59
CA ILE A 436 -17.50 -3.22 -8.52
C ILE A 436 -17.08 -3.46 -9.98
N GLY A 437 -16.49 -4.62 -10.28
CA GLY A 437 -16.00 -4.97 -11.61
C GLY A 437 -14.73 -4.21 -12.01
N LEU A 438 -14.29 -4.45 -13.25
CA LEU A 438 -13.09 -3.85 -13.85
C LEU A 438 -13.48 -3.21 -15.20
N PRO A 439 -13.56 -1.88 -15.30
CA PRO A 439 -14.00 -1.19 -16.52
C PRO A 439 -13.22 -1.61 -17.76
N GLY A 440 -13.91 -1.89 -18.86
CA GLY A 440 -13.30 -2.34 -20.12
C GLY A 440 -12.92 -3.82 -20.17
N ILE A 441 -12.95 -4.55 -19.05
CA ILE A 441 -12.64 -5.97 -18.99
C ILE A 441 -13.94 -6.77 -18.77
N PRO A 442 -14.28 -7.73 -19.65
CA PRO A 442 -15.52 -8.49 -19.52
C PRO A 442 -15.53 -9.39 -18.28
N ASN A 443 -16.68 -9.47 -17.61
CA ASN A 443 -16.89 -10.38 -16.48
C ASN A 443 -17.48 -11.73 -16.94
N LYS A 444 -16.90 -12.86 -16.48
CA LYS A 444 -17.34 -14.23 -16.78
C LYS A 444 -16.99 -15.20 -15.64
N PRO A 445 -17.87 -16.16 -15.27
CA PRO A 445 -17.55 -17.18 -14.26
C PRO A 445 -16.27 -17.97 -14.57
N LEU A 446 -15.48 -18.29 -13.54
CA LEU A 446 -14.15 -18.92 -13.73
C LEU A 446 -14.25 -20.29 -14.40
N ASN A 447 -15.29 -21.07 -14.10
CA ASN A 447 -15.54 -22.37 -14.73
C ASN A 447 -15.77 -22.24 -16.25
N GLU A 448 -16.59 -21.27 -16.68
CA GLU A 448 -16.82 -21.01 -18.11
C GLU A 448 -15.52 -20.58 -18.79
N VAL A 449 -14.77 -19.68 -18.16
CA VAL A 449 -13.48 -19.22 -18.68
C VAL A 449 -12.50 -20.39 -18.83
N ALA A 450 -12.43 -21.26 -17.84
CA ALA A 450 -11.56 -22.43 -17.88
C ALA A 450 -11.93 -23.41 -19.00
N ASP A 451 -13.23 -23.65 -19.22
CA ASP A 451 -13.71 -24.57 -20.25
C ASP A 451 -13.37 -24.11 -21.67
N PHE A 452 -13.42 -22.79 -21.94
CA PHE A 452 -13.18 -22.25 -23.28
C PHE A 452 -11.73 -21.83 -23.54
N LEU A 453 -11.02 -21.34 -22.52
CA LEU A 453 -9.73 -20.67 -22.69
C LEU A 453 -8.56 -21.37 -22.01
N MET A 454 -8.83 -22.36 -21.13
CA MET A 454 -7.82 -23.14 -20.43
C MET A 454 -7.94 -24.63 -20.79
N VAL A 455 -7.98 -24.92 -22.10
CA VAL A 455 -8.14 -26.29 -22.62
C VAL A 455 -6.84 -27.08 -22.53
N ARG A 456 -5.70 -26.41 -22.72
CA ARG A 456 -4.37 -27.03 -22.64
C ARG A 456 -3.97 -27.26 -21.19
N ARG A 457 -3.35 -28.41 -20.93
CA ARG A 457 -2.70 -28.71 -19.66
C ARG A 457 -1.18 -28.59 -19.80
N PHE A 458 -0.54 -28.20 -18.71
CA PHE A 458 0.88 -27.96 -18.60
C PHE A 458 1.41 -28.59 -17.31
N ASP A 459 2.69 -28.93 -17.30
CA ASP A 459 3.43 -29.15 -16.07
C ASP A 459 4.07 -27.82 -15.64
N LEU A 460 3.29 -26.99 -14.95
CA LEU A 460 3.74 -25.65 -14.55
C LEU A 460 4.76 -25.69 -13.42
N ASP A 461 4.72 -26.68 -12.54
CA ASP A 461 5.71 -26.83 -11.47
C ASP A 461 7.10 -27.12 -12.05
N VAL A 462 7.21 -28.09 -12.98
CA VAL A 462 8.47 -28.43 -13.64
C VAL A 462 8.96 -27.29 -14.52
N ARG A 463 8.07 -26.69 -15.31
CA ARG A 463 8.42 -25.56 -16.17
C ARG A 463 8.89 -24.36 -15.36
N LEU A 464 8.12 -23.94 -14.35
CA LEU A 464 8.47 -22.78 -13.53
C LEU A 464 9.80 -22.98 -12.83
N HIS A 465 10.02 -24.14 -12.19
CA HIS A 465 11.30 -24.45 -11.56
C HIS A 465 12.45 -24.38 -12.58
N GLY A 466 12.29 -25.02 -13.73
CA GLY A 466 13.32 -25.03 -14.78
C GLY A 466 13.67 -23.63 -15.31
N GLU A 467 12.67 -22.77 -15.55
CA GLU A 467 12.93 -21.39 -15.97
C GLU A 467 13.59 -20.57 -14.86
N ILE A 468 13.18 -20.75 -13.60
CA ILE A 468 13.81 -20.07 -12.44
C ILE A 468 15.28 -20.45 -12.32
N GLN A 469 15.62 -21.73 -12.42
CA GLN A 469 17.01 -22.16 -12.31
C GLN A 469 17.89 -21.67 -13.46
N ASN A 470 17.30 -21.36 -14.62
CA ASN A 470 17.99 -20.68 -15.73
C ASN A 470 18.07 -19.15 -15.55
N ALA A 471 17.20 -18.56 -14.72
CA ALA A 471 17.13 -17.13 -14.43
C ALA A 471 18.17 -16.69 -13.37
N THR A 472 19.42 -17.10 -13.53
CA THR A 472 20.49 -16.81 -12.57
C THR A 472 20.92 -15.35 -12.61
N MET A 473 21.38 -14.81 -11.47
CA MET A 473 22.03 -13.50 -11.44
C MET A 473 23.30 -13.46 -12.32
N PRO A 474 23.60 -12.29 -12.94
CA PRO A 474 24.88 -12.08 -13.61
C PRO A 474 26.06 -12.41 -12.69
N SER A 475 27.12 -12.99 -13.23
CA SER A 475 28.31 -13.38 -12.46
C SER A 475 29.03 -12.19 -11.79
N SER A 476 28.75 -10.96 -12.24
CA SER A 476 29.20 -9.72 -11.62
C SER A 476 28.53 -9.43 -10.27
N VAL A 477 27.38 -10.01 -9.97
CA VAL A 477 26.62 -9.77 -8.74
C VAL A 477 27.25 -10.55 -7.59
N THR A 478 28.29 -9.97 -7.00
CA THR A 478 28.97 -10.52 -5.82
C THR A 478 28.78 -9.61 -4.61
N LEU A 479 28.83 -10.19 -3.41
CA LEU A 479 28.74 -9.41 -2.17
C LEU A 479 29.85 -8.36 -2.07
N ASP A 480 31.05 -8.66 -2.58
CA ASP A 480 32.19 -7.76 -2.62
C ASP A 480 31.95 -6.55 -3.54
N LYS A 481 31.43 -6.79 -4.76
CA LYS A 481 31.06 -5.71 -5.69
C LYS A 481 29.96 -4.82 -5.10
N ILE A 482 28.91 -5.44 -4.54
CA ILE A 482 27.79 -4.71 -3.91
C ILE A 482 28.31 -3.80 -2.79
N ARG A 483 29.15 -4.34 -1.90
CA ARG A 483 29.74 -3.56 -0.80
C ARG A 483 30.65 -2.44 -1.32
N THR A 484 31.45 -2.71 -2.34
CA THR A 484 32.29 -1.70 -3.00
C THR A 484 31.47 -0.53 -3.52
N LEU A 485 30.38 -0.81 -4.25
CA LEU A 485 29.45 0.21 -4.76
C LEU A 485 28.79 1.00 -3.62
N ILE A 486 28.34 0.34 -2.55
CA ILE A 486 27.78 1.03 -1.37
C ILE A 486 28.82 1.94 -0.70
N PHE A 487 30.09 1.52 -0.62
CA PHE A 487 31.15 2.34 -0.04
C PHE A 487 31.54 3.52 -0.92
N GLU A 488 31.46 3.38 -2.25
CA GLU A 488 31.59 4.50 -3.18
C GLU A 488 30.50 5.55 -2.94
N VAL A 489 29.25 5.11 -2.75
CA VAL A 489 28.13 5.97 -2.38
C VAL A 489 28.37 6.66 -1.04
N ASP A 490 28.83 5.96 0.01
CA ASP A 490 29.15 6.59 1.31
C ASP A 490 30.27 7.65 1.20
N ALA A 491 31.30 7.37 0.40
CA ALA A 491 32.38 8.33 0.16
C ALA A 491 31.89 9.57 -0.59
N SER A 492 30.98 9.42 -1.55
CA SER A 492 30.34 10.54 -2.25
C SER A 492 29.40 11.32 -1.32
N LEU A 493 28.60 10.63 -0.49
CA LEU A 493 27.78 11.25 0.56
C LEU A 493 28.62 12.13 1.51
N GLU A 494 29.80 11.68 1.90
CA GLU A 494 30.72 12.50 2.72
C GLU A 494 31.13 13.81 2.03
N ARG A 495 31.42 13.78 0.73
CA ARG A 495 31.77 14.97 -0.04
C ARG A 495 30.56 15.90 -0.19
N CYS A 496 29.39 15.35 -0.52
CA CYS A 496 28.12 16.09 -0.53
C CYS A 496 27.83 16.77 0.81
N HIS A 497 28.17 16.14 1.94
CA HIS A 497 27.97 16.73 3.26
C HIS A 497 28.83 17.98 3.45
N LYS A 498 30.11 17.93 3.03
CA LYS A 498 31.03 19.08 3.10
C LYS A 498 30.52 20.25 2.27
N TYR A 499 30.01 19.99 1.06
CA TYR A 499 29.37 21.02 0.24
C TYR A 499 28.11 21.58 0.90
N SER A 500 27.23 20.72 1.39
CA SER A 500 25.97 21.12 2.04
C SER A 500 26.21 22.01 3.25
N LEU A 501 27.20 21.69 4.09
CA LEU A 501 27.59 22.53 5.24
C LEU A 501 28.08 23.93 4.81
N ARG A 502 28.79 24.03 3.68
CA ARG A 502 29.21 25.33 3.12
C ARG A 502 27.99 26.17 2.72
N PHE A 503 27.03 25.57 2.00
CA PHE A 503 25.79 26.25 1.62
C PHE A 503 24.91 26.64 2.81
N ILE A 504 24.83 25.79 3.84
CA ILE A 504 24.12 26.10 5.10
C ILE A 504 24.73 27.31 5.78
N ASN A 505 26.06 27.35 5.94
CA ASN A 505 26.73 28.45 6.62
C ASN A 505 26.56 29.78 5.86
N GLU A 506 26.61 29.76 4.53
CA GLU A 506 26.37 30.94 3.70
C GLU A 506 24.93 31.43 3.81
N ALA A 507 23.93 30.55 3.58
CA ALA A 507 22.52 30.91 3.64
C ALA A 507 22.13 31.42 5.04
N LYS A 508 22.67 30.80 6.10
CA LYS A 508 22.49 31.26 7.47
C LYS A 508 23.03 32.68 7.69
N GLY A 509 24.23 32.98 7.20
CA GLY A 509 24.80 34.32 7.29
C GLY A 509 23.98 35.39 6.54
N ILE A 510 23.40 35.03 5.38
CA ILE A 510 22.52 35.92 4.62
C ILE A 510 21.21 36.17 5.36
N VAL A 511 20.55 35.11 5.85
CA VAL A 511 19.30 35.22 6.62
C VAL A 511 19.51 36.11 7.86
N GLU A 512 20.59 35.91 8.62
CA GLU A 512 20.89 36.70 9.81
C GLU A 512 21.14 38.19 9.50
N ALA A 513 21.69 38.52 8.33
CA ALA A 513 21.89 39.91 7.88
C ALA A 513 20.56 40.55 7.45
N LEU A 514 19.77 39.85 6.64
CA LEU A 514 18.48 40.32 6.15
C LEU A 514 17.46 40.51 7.29
N GLU A 515 17.46 39.65 8.31
CA GLU A 515 16.65 39.82 9.53
C GLU A 515 16.97 41.11 10.29
N LYS A 516 18.21 41.59 10.21
CA LYS A 516 18.67 42.84 10.82
C LYS A 516 18.46 44.06 9.92
N GLY A 517 17.98 43.87 8.70
CA GLY A 517 17.88 44.92 7.68
C GLY A 517 19.24 45.36 7.11
N GLU A 518 20.26 44.50 7.21
CA GLU A 518 21.61 44.73 6.67
C GLU A 518 21.72 44.21 5.22
N GLU A 519 22.72 44.69 4.48
CA GLU A 519 23.05 44.12 3.16
C GLU A 519 23.55 42.68 3.30
N ALA A 520 23.11 41.81 2.39
CA ALA A 520 23.53 40.41 2.37
C ALA A 520 25.07 40.31 2.19
N PRO A 521 25.77 39.48 2.99
CA PRO A 521 27.20 39.29 2.85
C PRO A 521 27.55 38.66 1.50
N ALA A 522 28.74 38.99 0.98
CA ALA A 522 29.22 38.43 -0.28
C ALA A 522 29.37 36.90 -0.18
N THR A 523 28.87 36.18 -1.19
CA THR A 523 28.93 34.72 -1.27
C THR A 523 30.27 34.25 -1.79
N ASP A 524 30.95 33.37 -1.06
CA ASP A 524 32.21 32.73 -1.50
C ASP A 524 31.93 31.41 -2.26
N THR A 525 30.68 30.93 -2.26
CA THR A 525 30.33 29.74 -3.03
C THR A 525 30.25 30.06 -4.52
N THR A 526 31.18 29.49 -5.28
CA THR A 526 31.27 29.69 -6.73
C THR A 526 30.31 28.76 -7.48
N GLU A 527 29.95 29.14 -8.71
CA GLU A 527 29.24 28.26 -9.65
C GLU A 527 29.93 26.88 -9.79
N GLN A 528 31.26 26.85 -9.66
CA GLN A 528 32.05 25.62 -9.65
C GLN A 528 31.71 24.70 -8.46
N VAL A 529 31.48 25.22 -7.26
CA VAL A 529 31.15 24.39 -6.08
C VAL A 529 29.78 23.72 -6.24
N TRP A 530 28.83 24.45 -6.82
CA TRP A 530 27.52 23.88 -7.17
C TRP A 530 27.68 22.78 -8.23
N LYS A 531 28.48 23.04 -9.27
CA LYS A 531 28.78 22.06 -10.30
C LYS A 531 29.44 20.79 -9.73
N ASP A 532 30.42 20.96 -8.85
CA ASP A 532 31.12 19.84 -8.20
C ASP A 532 30.15 19.00 -7.35
N LEU A 533 29.20 19.64 -6.64
CA LEU A 533 28.18 18.93 -5.87
C LEU A 533 27.23 18.12 -6.76
N ILE A 534 26.70 18.71 -7.84
CA ILE A 534 25.71 18.01 -8.69
C ILE A 534 26.33 16.90 -9.54
N GLU A 535 27.66 16.93 -9.72
CA GLU A 535 28.44 15.87 -10.37
C GLU A 535 28.74 14.69 -9.43
N GLU A 536 28.56 14.84 -8.11
CA GLU A 536 28.72 13.74 -7.16
C GLU A 536 27.68 12.63 -7.38
N LEU A 537 28.16 11.38 -7.35
CA LEU A 537 27.35 10.17 -7.48
C LEU A 537 26.15 10.17 -6.53
N ALA A 538 26.38 10.45 -5.24
CA ALA A 538 25.33 10.47 -4.23
C ALA A 538 24.33 11.60 -4.46
N TYR A 539 24.75 12.73 -5.06
CA TYR A 539 23.80 13.76 -5.43
C TYR A 539 22.88 13.25 -6.54
N GLN A 540 23.44 12.72 -7.62
CA GLN A 540 22.68 12.28 -8.80
C GLN A 540 21.66 11.17 -8.50
N HIS A 541 21.99 10.26 -7.58
CA HIS A 541 21.22 9.04 -7.35
C HIS A 541 20.50 8.97 -6.00
N ILE A 542 20.82 9.85 -5.05
CA ILE A 542 20.10 9.94 -3.76
C ILE A 542 19.55 11.34 -3.59
N LEU A 543 20.40 12.35 -3.49
CA LEU A 543 19.97 13.68 -3.05
C LEU A 543 19.07 14.37 -4.05
N LYS A 544 19.21 14.09 -5.35
CA LYS A 544 18.35 14.65 -6.40
C LYS A 544 16.87 14.30 -6.20
N ASP A 545 16.56 13.08 -5.74
CA ASP A 545 15.18 12.69 -5.40
C ASP A 545 14.62 13.58 -4.28
N PHE A 546 15.43 13.80 -3.23
CA PHE A 546 15.05 14.63 -2.09
C PHE A 546 14.99 16.12 -2.43
N ASP A 547 15.89 16.57 -3.30
CA ASP A 547 16.02 17.95 -3.70
C ASP A 547 14.85 18.39 -4.60
N GLU A 548 14.50 17.57 -5.59
CA GLU A 548 13.33 17.79 -6.45
C GLU A 548 12.02 17.70 -5.67
N ASN A 549 11.95 16.83 -4.66
CA ASN A 549 10.77 16.68 -3.80
C ASN A 549 10.74 17.66 -2.61
N PHE A 550 11.79 18.45 -2.36
CA PHE A 550 11.84 19.37 -1.21
C PHE A 550 10.69 20.39 -1.25
N GLN A 551 10.53 21.09 -2.38
CA GLN A 551 9.50 22.12 -2.56
C GLN A 551 8.06 21.58 -2.46
N PRO A 552 7.71 20.48 -3.16
CA PRO A 552 6.44 19.79 -2.93
C PRO A 552 6.27 19.36 -1.47
N THR A 553 7.31 18.83 -0.83
CA THR A 553 7.25 18.29 0.55
C THR A 553 6.90 19.36 1.57
N ILE A 554 7.43 20.58 1.43
CA ILE A 554 7.10 21.72 2.30
C ILE A 554 5.84 22.49 1.85
N GLY A 555 5.19 22.08 0.75
CA GLY A 555 3.89 22.59 0.31
C GLY A 555 3.93 23.99 -0.30
N LEU A 556 5.03 24.37 -0.95
CA LEU A 556 5.23 25.71 -1.51
C LEU A 556 5.47 25.63 -3.02
N ASN A 557 4.54 26.18 -3.80
CA ASN A 557 4.72 26.36 -5.24
C ASN A 557 5.38 27.73 -5.50
N ILE A 558 6.70 27.72 -5.57
CA ILE A 558 7.56 28.90 -5.76
C ILE A 558 7.31 29.63 -7.08
N GLN A 559 6.87 28.93 -8.13
CA GLN A 559 6.80 29.51 -9.48
C GLN A 559 5.83 30.69 -9.59
N ALA A 560 4.77 30.75 -8.76
CA ALA A 560 3.84 31.88 -8.78
C ALA A 560 4.37 33.11 -8.03
N TYR A 561 5.23 32.93 -7.02
CA TYR A 561 5.76 34.03 -6.20
C TYR A 561 7.00 34.68 -6.82
N GLU A 562 7.86 33.89 -7.47
CA GLU A 562 9.10 34.38 -8.10
C GLU A 562 8.87 35.28 -9.31
N LEU A 563 7.71 35.18 -9.96
CA LEU A 563 7.39 35.95 -11.15
C LEU A 563 6.95 37.40 -10.87
N PHE A 564 6.63 37.78 -9.62
CA PHE A 564 5.87 39.01 -9.39
C PHE A 564 6.29 39.97 -8.25
N LEU A 565 7.20 39.64 -7.33
CA LEU A 565 7.53 40.57 -6.22
C LEU A 565 9.01 40.57 -5.79
N ASP A 566 9.76 41.62 -6.16
CA ASP A 566 11.08 41.96 -5.61
C ASP A 566 10.92 42.83 -4.36
N THR A 567 10.60 42.21 -3.22
CA THR A 567 10.41 42.87 -1.92
C THR A 567 11.39 42.33 -0.87
N PRO A 568 11.81 43.12 0.13
CA PRO A 568 12.69 42.65 1.21
C PRO A 568 12.16 41.40 1.92
N GLU A 569 10.85 41.33 2.15
CA GLU A 569 10.18 40.19 2.79
C GLU A 569 10.24 38.94 1.89
N ALA A 570 10.02 39.09 0.59
CA ALA A 570 10.15 37.98 -0.37
C ALA A 570 11.60 37.48 -0.47
N ASN A 571 12.58 38.38 -0.44
CA ASN A 571 14.01 38.04 -0.48
C ASN A 571 14.45 37.31 0.82
N LEU A 572 14.02 37.77 2.00
CA LEU A 572 14.28 37.07 3.27
C LEU A 572 13.65 35.67 3.27
N ARG A 573 12.41 35.54 2.79
CA ARG A 573 11.71 34.25 2.70
C ARG A 573 12.45 33.27 1.79
N LYS A 574 12.93 33.74 0.63
CA LYS A 574 13.71 32.94 -0.32
C LYS A 574 14.98 32.38 0.32
N GLU A 575 15.73 33.20 1.06
CA GLU A 575 16.97 32.73 1.68
C GLU A 575 16.74 31.81 2.89
N ARG A 576 15.64 31.96 3.64
CA ARG A 576 15.23 30.98 4.66
C ARG A 576 14.94 29.61 4.05
N GLN A 577 14.19 29.57 2.95
CA GLN A 577 13.89 28.32 2.25
C GLN A 577 15.16 27.69 1.68
N ARG A 578 16.10 28.50 1.17
CA ARG A 578 17.42 28.01 0.75
C ARG A 578 18.16 27.36 1.92
N LEU A 579 18.15 27.96 3.11
CA LEU A 579 18.76 27.38 4.32
C LEU A 579 18.10 26.04 4.70
N GLU A 580 16.77 26.00 4.77
CA GLU A 580 16.00 24.78 5.11
C GLU A 580 16.27 23.65 4.12
N ARG A 581 16.31 23.96 2.81
CA ARG A 581 16.64 23.01 1.75
C ARG A 581 17.98 22.34 2.01
N TRP A 582 19.01 23.12 2.32
CA TRP A 582 20.35 22.57 2.54
C TRP A 582 20.46 21.77 3.84
N GLN A 583 19.77 22.19 4.90
CA GLN A 583 19.65 21.41 6.13
C GLN A 583 18.94 20.07 5.89
N PHE A 584 17.87 20.06 5.10
CA PHE A 584 17.14 18.86 4.71
C PHE A 584 18.03 17.87 3.94
N LEU A 585 18.80 18.36 2.95
CA LEU A 585 19.75 17.53 2.22
C LEU A 585 20.88 17.01 3.12
N ALA A 586 21.42 17.84 4.02
CA ALA A 586 22.44 17.41 4.98
C ALA A 586 21.93 16.30 5.92
N ASN A 587 20.70 16.41 6.41
CA ASN A 587 20.06 15.37 7.23
C ASN A 587 19.84 14.07 6.45
N THR A 588 19.43 14.17 5.18
CA THR A 588 19.29 13.02 4.27
C THR A 588 20.62 12.30 4.10
N ILE A 589 21.71 13.04 3.95
CA ILE A 589 23.06 12.50 3.88
C ILE A 589 23.42 11.74 5.16
N LEU A 590 23.27 12.38 6.32
CA LEU A 590 23.61 11.78 7.61
C LEU A 590 22.79 10.51 7.88
N MET A 591 21.50 10.51 7.56
CA MET A 591 20.64 9.32 7.66
C MET A 591 21.19 8.16 6.84
N ASN A 592 21.48 8.38 5.56
CA ASN A 592 22.00 7.33 4.67
C ASN A 592 23.34 6.79 5.16
N ARG A 593 24.28 7.66 5.54
CA ARG A 593 25.58 7.24 6.09
C ARG A 593 25.43 6.39 7.36
N THR A 594 24.53 6.78 8.26
CA THR A 594 24.21 6.00 9.46
C THR A 594 23.68 4.60 9.11
N LEU A 595 22.74 4.49 8.16
CA LEU A 595 22.19 3.21 7.74
C LEU A 595 23.26 2.30 7.09
N ILE A 596 24.15 2.87 6.26
CA ILE A 596 25.29 2.12 5.68
C ILE A 596 26.22 1.63 6.79
N GLN A 597 26.54 2.47 7.78
CA GLN A 597 27.38 2.08 8.92
C GLN A 597 26.75 0.96 9.74
N LEU A 598 25.44 1.01 9.97
CA LEU A 598 24.71 0.02 10.75
C LEU A 598 24.60 -1.33 10.03
N TYR A 599 24.26 -1.34 8.74
CA TYR A 599 23.89 -2.57 8.03
C TYR A 599 24.95 -3.13 7.10
N VAL A 600 26.02 -2.37 6.82
CA VAL A 600 27.06 -2.77 5.87
C VAL A 600 28.44 -2.79 6.51
N ARG A 601 28.74 -1.89 7.47
CA ARG A 601 30.06 -1.83 8.14
C ARG A 601 30.22 -2.71 9.38
N GLN A 602 29.15 -3.28 9.95
CA GLN A 602 29.27 -4.20 11.08
C GLN A 602 29.52 -5.66 10.65
N LYS A 603 30.67 -6.16 11.13
CA LYS A 603 31.23 -7.52 11.12
C LYS A 603 31.82 -8.06 9.80
N SER A 604 33.12 -8.36 9.92
CA SER A 604 33.93 -9.18 9.04
C SER A 604 33.32 -10.59 8.86
N PRO A 605 33.49 -11.24 7.70
CA PRO A 605 32.97 -12.58 7.38
C PRO A 605 33.51 -13.75 8.22
N GLU A 606 34.19 -13.50 9.34
CA GLU A 606 34.85 -14.55 10.14
C GLU A 606 33.96 -15.17 11.23
N GLU A 607 32.70 -14.70 11.41
CA GLU A 607 31.79 -15.20 12.46
C GLU A 607 30.47 -15.82 11.97
N MET A 608 30.37 -16.27 10.71
CA MET A 608 29.30 -17.18 10.27
C MET A 608 29.84 -18.50 9.74
N LEU A 609 30.29 -19.28 10.71
CA LEU A 609 30.47 -20.74 10.79
C LEU A 609 31.44 -21.45 9.82
N PRO A 610 32.14 -22.48 10.33
CA PRO A 610 33.13 -23.24 9.61
C PRO A 610 32.49 -24.14 8.56
N ILE A 611 33.29 -24.46 7.54
CA ILE A 611 33.05 -25.54 6.58
C ILE A 611 32.95 -26.85 7.38
N ALA A 612 31.73 -27.26 7.71
CA ALA A 612 31.46 -28.58 8.25
C ALA A 612 31.47 -29.58 7.09
N THR A 613 32.22 -30.66 7.29
CA THR A 613 32.44 -31.78 6.38
C THR A 613 31.19 -32.18 5.59
N GLN A 614 31.35 -32.19 4.27
CA GLN A 614 30.41 -32.78 3.32
C GLN A 614 30.04 -34.19 3.77
N GLN A 615 28.81 -34.36 4.30
CA GLN A 615 28.11 -35.61 4.06
C GLN A 615 27.62 -35.53 2.63
N THR A 616 28.43 -36.06 1.73
CA THR A 616 27.98 -36.43 0.40
C THR A 616 26.81 -37.39 0.58
N VAL A 617 25.59 -36.91 0.33
CA VAL A 617 24.48 -37.79 0.02
C VAL A 617 24.79 -38.41 -1.33
N SER A 618 25.61 -39.45 -1.31
CA SER A 618 25.76 -40.37 -2.41
C SER A 618 24.44 -41.11 -2.55
N SER A 619 23.66 -40.76 -3.56
CA SER A 619 22.90 -41.77 -4.27
C SER A 619 22.94 -41.42 -5.74
N SER A 620 23.65 -42.24 -6.51
CA SER A 620 23.24 -42.54 -7.88
C SER A 620 21.72 -42.69 -7.90
N PRO A 621 21.00 -42.16 -8.90
CA PRO A 621 19.57 -42.37 -8.98
C PRO A 621 19.32 -43.87 -9.02
N GLU A 622 18.87 -44.47 -7.92
CA GLU A 622 18.16 -45.73 -8.03
C GLU A 622 16.97 -45.41 -8.93
N GLU A 623 16.94 -46.06 -10.09
CA GLU A 623 15.83 -45.93 -11.04
C GLU A 623 14.57 -46.39 -10.31
N ILE A 624 13.73 -45.43 -9.89
CA ILE A 624 12.44 -45.67 -9.21
C ILE A 624 11.39 -46.19 -10.21
N TYR A 625 11.80 -46.37 -11.46
CA TYR A 625 10.97 -46.86 -12.54
C TYR A 625 11.79 -47.71 -13.51
N THR A 626 11.16 -48.76 -14.04
CA THR A 626 11.67 -49.50 -15.18
C THR A 626 10.65 -49.47 -16.30
N PHE A 627 11.14 -49.24 -17.52
CA PHE A 627 10.35 -49.37 -18.75
C PHE A 627 10.73 -50.70 -19.40
N GLU A 628 9.86 -51.69 -19.27
CA GLU A 628 10.01 -52.97 -19.96
C GLU A 628 8.69 -53.35 -20.61
N HIS A 629 8.72 -53.68 -21.91
CA HIS A 629 7.59 -54.27 -22.65
C HIS A 629 6.24 -53.54 -22.43
N ASP A 630 6.16 -52.26 -22.81
CA ASP A 630 4.93 -51.45 -22.70
C ASP A 630 4.37 -51.31 -21.27
N THR A 631 5.19 -51.53 -20.25
CA THR A 631 4.77 -51.41 -18.85
C THR A 631 5.65 -50.41 -18.13
N VAL A 632 5.01 -49.33 -17.66
CA VAL A 632 5.61 -48.43 -16.67
C VAL A 632 5.40 -49.08 -15.32
N THR A 633 6.50 -49.51 -14.69
CA THR A 633 6.47 -49.93 -13.30
C THR A 633 7.12 -48.83 -12.48
N ILE A 634 6.34 -48.10 -11.68
CA ILE A 634 6.85 -47.20 -10.65
C ILE A 634 6.90 -48.00 -9.35
N ILE A 635 8.09 -48.38 -8.93
CA ILE A 635 8.32 -49.01 -7.63
C ILE A 635 9.01 -47.98 -6.75
N ASP A 636 8.29 -47.43 -5.79
CA ASP A 636 8.86 -46.58 -4.76
C ASP A 636 8.76 -47.31 -3.40
N PRO A 637 9.85 -47.97 -2.96
CA PRO A 637 9.88 -48.72 -1.71
C PRO A 637 9.57 -47.85 -0.48
N GLU A 638 9.93 -46.56 -0.49
CA GLU A 638 9.69 -45.66 0.65
C GLU A 638 8.22 -45.25 0.76
N MET A 639 7.52 -45.11 -0.37
CA MET A 639 6.08 -44.83 -0.39
C MET A 639 5.21 -46.08 -0.35
N GLN A 640 5.81 -47.27 -0.36
CA GLN A 640 5.13 -48.55 -0.61
C GLN A 640 4.30 -48.53 -1.91
N LEU A 641 4.72 -47.73 -2.90
CA LEU A 641 4.06 -47.66 -4.19
C LEU A 641 4.62 -48.75 -5.09
N ASN A 642 3.72 -49.56 -5.63
CA ASN A 642 4.01 -50.47 -6.74
C ASN A 642 2.94 -50.24 -7.80
N ILE A 643 3.10 -49.14 -8.54
CA ILE A 643 2.22 -48.80 -9.65
C ILE A 643 2.74 -49.55 -10.87
N ARG A 644 2.12 -50.68 -11.19
CA ARG A 644 2.35 -51.37 -12.47
C ARG A 644 1.23 -50.99 -13.41
N LYS A 645 1.50 -50.07 -14.34
CA LYS A 645 0.53 -49.66 -15.37
C LYS A 645 1.09 -50.03 -16.74
N THR A 646 0.36 -50.85 -17.47
CA THR A 646 0.64 -51.09 -18.89
C THR A 646 0.28 -49.81 -19.64
N VAL A 647 1.27 -49.19 -20.26
CA VAL A 647 1.12 -48.00 -21.10
C VAL A 647 1.66 -48.40 -22.47
N PRO A 648 0.80 -48.65 -23.48
CA PRO A 648 1.25 -49.00 -24.82
C PRO A 648 2.17 -47.89 -25.34
N ILE A 649 3.44 -48.20 -25.63
CA ILE A 649 4.42 -47.18 -26.07
C ILE A 649 3.96 -46.52 -27.37
N GLU A 650 3.27 -47.27 -28.22
CA GLU A 650 2.67 -46.82 -29.48
C GLU A 650 1.61 -45.71 -29.28
N ALA A 651 1.01 -45.59 -28.08
CA ALA A 651 0.01 -44.58 -27.75
C ALA A 651 0.61 -43.29 -27.17
N LEU A 652 1.89 -43.29 -26.80
CA LEU A 652 2.57 -42.14 -26.22
C LEU A 652 3.20 -41.26 -27.30
N ALA A 653 2.78 -40.00 -27.35
CA ALA A 653 3.48 -38.96 -28.11
C ALA A 653 4.49 -38.26 -27.21
N THR A 654 5.71 -38.05 -27.69
CA THR A 654 6.71 -37.23 -26.99
C THR A 654 6.69 -35.81 -27.54
N GLU A 655 6.33 -34.83 -26.70
CA GLU A 655 6.46 -33.41 -27.01
C GLU A 655 7.84 -32.93 -26.55
N LEU A 656 8.58 -32.28 -27.46
CA LEU A 656 9.88 -31.69 -27.17
C LEU A 656 9.81 -30.18 -27.39
N LEU A 657 10.21 -29.42 -26.37
CA LEU A 657 10.54 -28.00 -26.50
C LEU A 657 12.06 -27.88 -26.59
N HIS A 658 12.56 -27.03 -27.48
CA HIS A 658 13.99 -26.82 -27.67
C HIS A 658 14.40 -25.39 -27.30
N TYR A 659 15.64 -25.24 -26.85
CA TYR A 659 16.33 -23.95 -26.79
C TYR A 659 16.66 -23.44 -28.20
N PRO A 660 16.95 -22.14 -28.38
CA PRO A 660 17.39 -21.59 -29.67
C PRO A 660 18.63 -22.28 -30.24
N ASN A 661 19.48 -22.85 -29.38
CA ASN A 661 20.67 -23.61 -29.77
C ASN A 661 20.36 -25.06 -30.25
N GLY A 662 19.09 -25.47 -30.23
CA GLY A 662 18.62 -26.79 -30.65
C GLY A 662 18.63 -27.87 -29.55
N GLN A 663 19.21 -27.63 -28.37
CA GLN A 663 19.15 -28.57 -27.26
C GLN A 663 17.73 -28.71 -26.71
N VAL A 664 17.40 -29.89 -26.21
CA VAL A 664 16.09 -30.16 -25.59
C VAL A 664 16.00 -29.36 -24.29
N LYS A 665 14.93 -28.56 -24.17
CA LYS A 665 14.58 -27.77 -22.98
C LYS A 665 13.59 -28.51 -22.10
N LEU A 666 12.57 -29.12 -22.70
CA LEU A 666 11.52 -29.85 -22.01
C LEU A 666 11.15 -31.07 -22.86
N ALA A 667 11.08 -32.23 -22.24
CA ALA A 667 10.60 -33.46 -22.84
C ALA A 667 9.43 -34.01 -22.02
N GLN A 668 8.29 -34.23 -22.65
CA GLN A 668 7.08 -34.70 -21.98
C GLN A 668 6.41 -35.82 -22.77
N SER A 669 5.97 -36.85 -22.07
CA SER A 669 5.15 -37.91 -22.63
C SER A 669 3.66 -37.60 -22.50
N LEU A 670 2.90 -37.80 -23.58
CA LEU A 670 1.48 -37.49 -23.69
C LEU A 670 0.68 -38.70 -24.18
N GLU A 671 -0.50 -38.92 -23.62
CA GLU A 671 -1.53 -39.84 -24.13
C GLU A 671 -2.85 -39.07 -24.24
N ASN A 672 -3.50 -39.07 -25.41
CA ASN A 672 -4.74 -38.31 -25.65
C ASN A 672 -4.66 -36.83 -25.20
N HIS A 673 -3.52 -36.18 -25.48
CA HIS A 673 -3.21 -34.79 -25.09
C HIS A 673 -3.09 -34.53 -23.57
N LEU A 674 -3.05 -35.57 -22.73
CA LEU A 674 -2.80 -35.49 -21.30
C LEU A 674 -1.39 -36.00 -20.99
N LEU A 675 -0.73 -35.42 -19.98
CA LEU A 675 0.56 -35.91 -19.49
C LEU A 675 0.44 -37.36 -19.03
N HIS A 676 1.24 -38.25 -19.61
CA HIS A 676 1.24 -39.67 -19.30
C HIS A 676 2.65 -40.24 -19.50
N GLY A 677 3.38 -40.44 -18.40
CA GLY A 677 4.78 -40.85 -18.38
C GLY A 677 5.71 -39.75 -17.84
N PRO A 678 7.00 -39.78 -18.20
CA PRO A 678 7.99 -38.84 -17.68
C PRO A 678 7.78 -37.44 -18.24
N THR A 679 8.14 -36.46 -17.41
CA THR A 679 8.38 -35.08 -17.82
C THR A 679 9.72 -34.64 -17.25
N THR A 680 10.60 -34.16 -18.12
CA THR A 680 11.95 -33.73 -17.75
C THR A 680 12.24 -32.36 -18.32
N PHE A 681 12.71 -31.45 -17.48
CA PHE A 681 13.21 -30.14 -17.88
C PHE A 681 14.74 -30.13 -17.79
N TYR A 682 15.38 -29.61 -18.82
CA TYR A 682 16.83 -29.55 -18.95
C TYR A 682 17.32 -28.10 -18.93
N SER A 683 18.57 -27.89 -18.51
CA SER A 683 19.30 -26.63 -18.72
C SER A 683 19.77 -26.53 -20.17
N GLU A 684 20.29 -25.37 -20.54
CA GLU A 684 20.85 -25.14 -21.88
C GLU A 684 22.12 -25.97 -22.15
N GLU A 685 22.75 -26.52 -21.11
CA GLU A 685 23.87 -27.46 -21.18
C GLU A 685 23.44 -28.93 -21.08
N GLY A 686 22.14 -29.21 -21.07
CA GLY A 686 21.57 -30.55 -21.02
C GLY A 686 21.55 -31.20 -19.63
N ARG A 687 21.78 -30.43 -18.55
CA ARG A 687 21.62 -30.94 -17.17
C ARG A 687 20.15 -31.05 -16.81
N ILE A 688 19.76 -32.05 -16.03
CA ILE A 688 18.36 -32.16 -15.56
C ILE A 688 18.12 -31.13 -14.46
N LEU A 689 17.12 -30.26 -14.65
CA LEU A 689 16.67 -29.28 -13.66
C LEU A 689 15.43 -29.76 -12.90
N ALA A 690 14.61 -30.58 -13.53
CA ALA A 690 13.44 -31.19 -12.88
C ALA A 690 13.02 -32.47 -13.61
N GLN A 691 12.51 -33.43 -12.85
CA GLN A 691 11.98 -34.70 -13.35
C GLN A 691 10.73 -35.09 -12.55
N SER A 692 9.67 -35.43 -13.27
CA SER A 692 8.35 -35.77 -12.72
C SER A 692 7.67 -36.87 -13.54
N TRP A 693 6.60 -37.45 -13.01
CA TRP A 693 5.86 -38.57 -13.58
C TRP A 693 4.36 -38.34 -13.53
N TYR A 694 3.68 -38.68 -14.62
CA TYR A 694 2.25 -38.48 -14.78
C TYR A 694 1.52 -39.72 -15.23
N VAL A 695 0.26 -39.83 -14.82
CA VAL A 695 -0.67 -40.85 -15.31
C VAL A 695 -2.01 -40.16 -15.56
N GLN A 696 -2.44 -40.11 -16.82
CA GLN A 696 -3.71 -39.47 -17.22
C GLN A 696 -3.83 -38.00 -16.73
N GLY A 697 -2.73 -37.25 -16.81
CA GLY A 697 -2.63 -35.84 -16.41
C GLY A 697 -2.40 -35.60 -14.91
N LEU A 698 -2.34 -36.66 -14.09
CA LEU A 698 -2.15 -36.55 -12.64
C LEU A 698 -0.74 -36.99 -12.25
N GLN A 699 -0.05 -36.17 -11.45
CA GLN A 699 1.31 -36.43 -10.98
C GLN A 699 1.35 -37.63 -10.01
N GLN A 700 2.39 -38.46 -10.10
CA GLN A 700 2.54 -39.69 -9.31
C GLN A 700 3.97 -39.90 -8.82
N GLY A 701 4.13 -40.42 -7.61
CA GLY A 701 5.42 -40.82 -7.06
C GLY A 701 6.34 -39.63 -6.76
N LYS A 702 7.66 -39.88 -6.80
CA LYS A 702 8.68 -38.87 -6.50
C LYS A 702 8.99 -38.00 -7.71
N ALA A 703 8.86 -36.69 -7.53
CA ALA A 703 9.42 -35.67 -8.39
C ALA A 703 10.73 -35.14 -7.78
N LYS A 704 11.76 -35.00 -8.61
CA LYS A 704 13.08 -34.48 -8.21
C LYS A 704 13.35 -33.18 -8.94
N TYR A 705 13.79 -32.18 -8.19
CA TYR A 705 14.14 -30.86 -8.69
C TYR A 705 15.59 -30.59 -8.30
N TYR A 706 16.33 -29.95 -9.18
CA TYR A 706 17.76 -29.70 -9.07
C TYR A 706 18.04 -28.22 -9.22
N PHE A 707 19.08 -27.73 -8.53
CA PHE A 707 19.68 -26.45 -8.85
C PHE A 707 20.39 -26.52 -10.21
N SER A 708 20.59 -25.37 -10.86
CA SER A 708 21.40 -25.31 -12.11
C SER A 708 22.84 -25.76 -11.94
N THR A 709 23.34 -25.73 -10.70
CA THR A 709 24.64 -26.26 -10.28
C THR A 709 24.69 -27.79 -10.22
N GLY A 710 23.53 -28.47 -10.14
CA GLY A 710 23.38 -29.92 -10.21
C GLY A 710 23.02 -30.60 -8.88
N GLU A 711 23.10 -29.89 -7.75
CA GLU A 711 22.66 -30.39 -6.45
C GLU A 711 21.13 -30.49 -6.38
N ILE A 712 20.63 -31.37 -5.50
CA ILE A 712 19.19 -31.54 -5.29
C ILE A 712 18.62 -30.26 -4.66
N HIS A 713 17.59 -29.70 -5.29
CA HIS A 713 16.78 -28.60 -4.75
C HIS A 713 15.65 -29.15 -3.88
N SER A 714 14.89 -30.12 -4.39
CA SER A 714 13.80 -30.73 -3.62
C SER A 714 13.42 -32.12 -4.11
N ILE A 715 12.95 -32.95 -3.18
CA ILE A 715 12.30 -34.22 -3.45
C ILE A 715 10.85 -34.09 -2.96
N ARG A 716 9.92 -34.23 -3.88
CA ARG A 716 8.49 -34.07 -3.62
C ARG A 716 7.74 -35.35 -3.98
N GLN A 717 6.74 -35.70 -3.19
CA GLN A 717 5.99 -36.94 -3.34
C GLN A 717 4.52 -36.63 -3.64
N TYR A 718 3.97 -37.35 -4.62
CA TYR A 718 2.61 -37.16 -5.11
C TYR A 718 1.84 -38.47 -5.27
N ARG A 719 0.53 -38.39 -5.11
CA ARG A 719 -0.42 -39.46 -5.38
C ARG A 719 -1.68 -38.87 -6.02
N GLU A 720 -2.02 -39.34 -7.20
CA GLU A 720 -3.22 -38.88 -7.94
C GLU A 720 -3.28 -37.35 -8.13
N GLY A 721 -2.12 -36.73 -8.34
CA GLY A 721 -1.98 -35.28 -8.55
C GLY A 721 -1.90 -34.45 -7.26
N LEU A 722 -2.14 -35.05 -6.10
CA LEU A 722 -2.03 -34.37 -4.80
C LEU A 722 -0.68 -34.67 -4.14
N LYS A 723 -0.15 -33.71 -3.37
CA LYS A 723 1.02 -33.96 -2.50
C LYS A 723 0.67 -35.02 -1.46
N GLU A 724 1.57 -35.97 -1.27
CA GLU A 724 1.40 -37.12 -0.38
C GLU A 724 2.74 -37.48 0.23
N GLY A 725 2.81 -37.74 1.53
CA GLY A 725 4.05 -38.11 2.20
C GLY A 725 5.04 -36.96 2.38
N ALA A 726 6.30 -37.32 2.61
CA ALA A 726 7.34 -36.38 3.01
C ALA A 726 7.88 -35.56 1.82
N GLN A 727 8.02 -34.26 2.04
CA GLN A 727 8.58 -33.29 1.12
C GLN A 727 9.84 -32.72 1.73
N HIS A 728 10.95 -32.78 0.99
CA HIS A 728 12.25 -32.29 1.43
C HIS A 728 12.76 -31.23 0.46
N TYR A 729 13.22 -30.11 1.00
CA TYR A 729 13.82 -29.01 0.27
C TYR A 729 15.20 -28.73 0.85
N TYR A 730 16.13 -28.32 0.00
CA TYR A 730 17.53 -28.15 0.36
C TYR A 730 18.01 -26.77 -0.05
N TYR A 731 18.99 -26.25 0.67
CA TYR A 731 19.79 -25.12 0.20
C TYR A 731 20.76 -25.57 -0.89
N ARG A 732 21.31 -24.63 -1.66
CA ARG A 732 22.34 -24.92 -2.66
C ARG A 732 23.60 -25.56 -2.05
N THR A 733 23.81 -25.38 -0.74
CA THR A 733 24.87 -26.04 0.04
C THR A 733 24.62 -27.54 0.28
N GLY A 734 23.43 -28.06 -0.05
CA GLY A 734 22.99 -29.41 0.25
C GLY A 734 22.39 -29.60 1.65
N GLN A 735 22.40 -28.56 2.49
CA GLN A 735 21.78 -28.61 3.82
C GLN A 735 20.24 -28.65 3.71
N LEU A 736 19.59 -29.39 4.61
CA LEU A 736 18.13 -29.44 4.68
C LEU A 736 17.59 -28.04 5.02
N LYS A 737 16.70 -27.55 4.16
CA LYS A 737 16.05 -26.23 4.25
C LYS A 737 14.65 -26.35 4.86
N THR A 738 13.87 -27.29 4.34
CA THR A 738 12.49 -27.53 4.80
C THR A 738 12.17 -29.01 4.75
N LYS A 739 11.48 -29.48 5.80
CA LYS A 739 10.85 -30.79 5.87
C LYS A 739 9.39 -30.63 6.28
N MET A 740 8.49 -31.22 5.50
CA MET A 740 7.05 -31.21 5.78
C MET A 740 6.40 -32.45 5.20
N SER A 741 5.25 -32.86 5.71
CA SER A 741 4.50 -34.01 5.21
C SER A 741 3.09 -33.61 4.79
N TYR A 742 2.56 -34.32 3.80
CA TYR A 742 1.20 -34.15 3.30
C TYR A 742 0.42 -35.46 3.39
N ALA A 743 -0.90 -35.35 3.57
CA ALA A 743 -1.85 -36.43 3.42
C ALA A 743 -3.04 -35.92 2.60
N GLN A 744 -3.31 -36.56 1.46
CA GLN A 744 -4.40 -36.15 0.55
C GLN A 744 -4.36 -34.66 0.20
N GLY A 745 -3.17 -34.14 -0.13
CA GLY A 745 -2.98 -32.73 -0.50
C GLY A 745 -2.92 -31.73 0.66
N ASN A 746 -3.24 -32.14 1.89
CA ASN A 746 -3.20 -31.28 3.08
C ASN A 746 -1.92 -31.48 3.89
N LEU A 747 -1.38 -30.41 4.48
CA LEU A 747 -0.28 -30.52 5.46
C LEU A 747 -0.71 -31.38 6.65
N GLU A 748 0.14 -32.33 7.04
CA GLU A 748 -0.12 -33.26 8.14
C GLU A 748 1.17 -33.49 8.94
N GLY A 749 1.09 -33.38 10.26
CA GLY A 749 2.21 -33.57 11.17
C GLY A 749 3.12 -32.35 11.27
N GLU A 750 4.42 -32.61 11.44
CA GLU A 750 5.43 -31.58 11.74
C GLU A 750 5.98 -30.94 10.46
N VAL A 751 6.12 -29.61 10.49
CA VAL A 751 6.83 -28.78 9.52
C VAL A 751 8.05 -28.17 10.20
N LEU A 752 9.23 -28.46 9.66
CA LEU A 752 10.52 -27.95 10.12
C LEU A 752 11.14 -27.08 9.04
N LEU A 753 11.44 -25.85 9.40
CA LEU A 753 12.18 -24.90 8.56
C LEU A 753 13.53 -24.64 9.22
N TYR A 754 14.60 -24.61 8.43
CA TYR A 754 15.96 -24.34 8.89
C TYR A 754 16.46 -23.01 8.32
N TYR A 755 17.60 -22.55 8.85
CA TYR A 755 18.43 -21.51 8.27
C TYR A 755 19.56 -22.13 7.42
N PRO A 756 20.22 -21.37 6.52
CA PRO A 756 21.34 -21.87 5.73
C PRO A 756 22.54 -22.40 6.53
N ASN A 757 22.63 -22.04 7.81
CA ASN A 757 23.65 -22.52 8.74
C ASN A 757 23.26 -23.82 9.48
N GLY A 758 22.07 -24.37 9.20
CA GLY A 758 21.54 -25.60 9.81
C GLY A 758 20.79 -25.39 11.12
N THR A 759 20.74 -24.17 11.66
CA THR A 759 19.94 -23.84 12.86
C THR A 759 18.45 -23.97 12.53
N LEU A 760 17.67 -24.58 13.44
CA LEU A 760 16.23 -24.66 13.31
C LEU A 760 15.63 -23.25 13.33
N LYS A 761 14.89 -22.88 12.29
CA LYS A 761 14.24 -21.57 12.15
C LYS A 761 12.82 -21.60 12.66
N ARG A 762 12.04 -22.64 12.32
CA ARG A 762 10.63 -22.75 12.69
C ARG A 762 10.20 -24.20 12.80
N GLU A 763 9.38 -24.50 13.79
CA GLU A 763 8.75 -25.80 14.05
C GLU A 763 7.26 -25.55 14.19
N ILE A 764 6.45 -26.28 13.43
CA ILE A 764 5.00 -26.05 13.33
C ILE A 764 4.31 -27.39 13.20
N HIS A 765 3.15 -27.54 13.81
CA HIS A 765 2.36 -28.76 13.76
C HIS A 765 1.04 -28.53 13.02
N PHE A 766 0.67 -29.46 12.15
CA PHE A 766 -0.53 -29.43 11.33
C PHE A 766 -1.35 -30.70 11.50
N HIS A 767 -2.66 -30.55 11.41
CA HIS A 767 -3.60 -31.65 11.27
C HIS A 767 -4.69 -31.26 10.27
N GLN A 768 -4.87 -32.05 9.22
CA GLN A 768 -5.81 -31.81 8.12
C GLN A 768 -5.67 -30.39 7.53
N GLY A 769 -4.43 -29.97 7.30
CA GLY A 769 -4.11 -28.66 6.70
C GLY A 769 -4.25 -27.47 7.65
N LYS A 770 -4.68 -27.69 8.91
CA LYS A 770 -4.85 -26.62 9.91
C LYS A 770 -3.76 -26.70 10.98
N LEU A 771 -3.31 -25.54 11.47
CA LEU A 771 -2.36 -25.47 12.60
C LEU A 771 -2.94 -26.19 13.83
N HIS A 772 -2.17 -27.08 14.43
CA HIS A 772 -2.60 -27.85 15.58
C HIS A 772 -1.40 -28.22 16.46
N GLY A 773 -1.34 -27.68 17.68
CA GLY A 773 -0.21 -27.82 18.59
C GLY A 773 0.59 -26.53 18.73
N VAL A 774 1.85 -26.67 19.17
CA VAL A 774 2.73 -25.53 19.42
C VAL A 774 3.56 -25.22 18.18
N GLU A 775 3.54 -23.96 17.78
CA GLU A 775 4.49 -23.33 16.87
C GLU A 775 5.64 -22.72 17.66
N LYS A 776 6.86 -22.87 17.16
CA LYS A 776 8.06 -22.20 17.67
C LYS A 776 8.88 -21.60 16.54
N MET A 777 9.53 -20.49 16.80
CA MET A 777 10.48 -19.86 15.88
C MET A 777 11.74 -19.43 16.62
N TRP A 778 12.89 -19.58 15.97
CA TRP A 778 14.19 -19.14 16.47
C TRP A 778 14.85 -18.19 15.47
N ASN A 779 15.80 -17.39 15.95
CA ASN A 779 16.68 -16.59 15.08
C ASN A 779 17.90 -17.41 14.63
N GLU A 780 18.74 -16.83 13.75
CA GLU A 780 19.93 -17.50 13.20
C GLU A 780 20.95 -17.97 14.26
N ARG A 781 20.89 -17.38 15.47
CA ARG A 781 21.74 -17.73 16.63
C ARG A 781 21.16 -18.87 17.47
N GLY A 782 19.99 -19.39 17.10
CA GLY A 782 19.30 -20.46 17.83
C GLY A 782 18.53 -19.97 19.07
N ILE A 783 18.33 -18.65 19.21
CA ILE A 783 17.53 -18.07 20.30
C ILE A 783 16.07 -18.10 19.89
N GLN A 784 15.20 -18.67 20.72
CA GLN A 784 13.76 -18.70 20.47
C GLN A 784 13.19 -17.27 20.52
N ILE A 785 12.43 -16.90 19.50
CA ILE A 785 11.84 -15.56 19.33
C ILE A 785 10.32 -15.60 19.28
N ILE A 786 9.69 -16.74 18.97
CA ILE A 786 8.23 -16.90 18.97
C ILE A 786 7.85 -18.29 19.50
N GLU A 787 6.75 -18.34 20.23
CA GLU A 787 6.02 -19.54 20.64
C GLU A 787 4.52 -19.22 20.58
N ALA A 788 3.70 -20.06 19.97
CA ALA A 788 2.26 -19.88 19.94
C ALA A 788 1.55 -21.23 19.86
N GLU A 789 0.48 -21.39 20.61
CA GLU A 789 -0.32 -22.62 20.61
C GLU A 789 -1.60 -22.45 19.79
N PHE A 790 -1.94 -23.49 19.02
CA PHE A 790 -3.08 -23.51 18.11
C PHE A 790 -3.90 -24.79 18.26
N THR A 791 -5.21 -24.66 18.09
CA THR A 791 -6.15 -25.78 17.96
C THR A 791 -6.97 -25.59 16.68
N LEU A 792 -6.74 -26.45 15.68
CA LEU A 792 -7.47 -26.44 14.40
C LEU A 792 -7.49 -25.07 13.70
N GLY A 793 -6.35 -24.39 13.70
CA GLY A 793 -6.15 -23.10 13.05
C GLY A 793 -6.55 -21.89 13.88
N GLU A 794 -7.04 -22.07 15.10
CA GLU A 794 -7.35 -20.99 16.03
C GLU A 794 -6.35 -20.94 17.18
N SER A 795 -5.97 -19.74 17.61
CA SER A 795 -5.01 -19.56 18.71
C SER A 795 -5.62 -19.96 20.05
N THR A 796 -4.88 -20.73 20.83
CA THR A 796 -5.29 -21.25 22.14
C THR A 796 -4.12 -21.15 23.12
N GLY A 797 -4.38 -21.14 24.43
CA GLY A 797 -3.31 -21.19 25.42
C GLY A 797 -2.48 -19.91 25.47
N ILE A 798 -1.15 -20.02 25.37
CA ILE A 798 -0.23 -18.90 25.53
C ILE A 798 0.56 -18.66 24.23
N ALA A 799 0.66 -17.40 23.81
CA ALA A 799 1.59 -16.95 22.79
C ALA A 799 2.66 -16.04 23.41
N ARG A 800 3.93 -16.25 23.05
CA ARG A 800 5.07 -15.49 23.56
C ARG A 800 5.96 -15.01 22.41
N THR A 801 6.59 -13.87 22.61
CA THR A 801 7.69 -13.39 21.78
C THR A 801 8.88 -13.01 22.65
N TRP A 802 10.08 -13.10 22.10
CA TRP A 802 11.32 -12.70 22.76
C TRP A 802 12.09 -11.70 21.90
N HIS A 803 12.82 -10.81 22.57
CA HIS A 803 13.80 -9.92 21.96
C HIS A 803 14.95 -10.73 21.36
N GLN A 804 15.72 -10.10 20.47
CA GLN A 804 16.87 -10.74 19.80
C GLN A 804 17.96 -11.26 20.77
N ASN A 805 17.97 -10.78 22.01
CA ASN A 805 18.86 -11.22 23.08
C ASN A 805 18.29 -12.39 23.91
N GLY A 806 17.10 -12.89 23.58
CA GLY A 806 16.43 -14.00 24.27
C GLY A 806 15.62 -13.59 25.50
N GLN A 807 15.48 -12.29 25.77
CA GLN A 807 14.64 -11.80 26.83
C GLN A 807 13.18 -11.79 26.39
N LEU A 808 12.25 -12.24 27.26
CA LEU A 808 10.82 -12.22 26.94
C LEU A 808 10.41 -10.79 26.56
N ALA A 809 9.69 -10.64 25.45
CA ALA A 809 9.24 -9.36 24.92
C ALA A 809 7.74 -9.20 25.12
N GLN A 810 6.94 -10.22 24.80
CA GLN A 810 5.49 -10.21 24.98
C GLN A 810 4.96 -11.59 25.38
N GLU A 811 3.85 -11.61 26.08
CA GLU A 811 3.08 -12.81 26.45
C GLU A 811 1.59 -12.48 26.33
N MET A 812 0.85 -13.33 25.63
CA MET A 812 -0.60 -13.22 25.44
C MET A 812 -1.24 -14.54 25.85
N GLU A 813 -2.26 -14.49 26.70
CA GLU A 813 -3.08 -15.67 27.04
C GLU A 813 -4.40 -15.59 26.27
N TYR A 814 -4.81 -16.70 25.65
CA TYR A 814 -6.07 -16.84 24.92
C TYR A 814 -7.04 -17.71 25.70
N ASP A 815 -8.31 -17.31 25.75
CA ASP A 815 -9.37 -18.12 26.34
C ASP A 815 -9.88 -19.21 25.37
N ALA A 816 -10.80 -20.04 25.84
CA ALA A 816 -11.42 -21.10 25.04
C ALA A 816 -12.28 -20.58 23.88
N THR A 817 -12.55 -19.27 23.82
CA THR A 817 -13.23 -18.57 22.71
C THR A 817 -12.24 -17.88 21.77
N HIS A 818 -10.95 -18.17 21.90
CA HIS A 818 -9.84 -17.60 21.12
C HIS A 818 -9.66 -16.08 21.30
N LYS A 819 -10.18 -15.52 22.40
CA LYS A 819 -10.01 -14.10 22.73
C LYS A 819 -8.83 -13.91 23.68
N VAL A 820 -8.11 -12.80 23.53
CA VAL A 820 -7.01 -12.44 24.42
C VAL A 820 -7.58 -12.15 25.82
N LYS A 821 -7.16 -12.96 26.79
CA LYS A 821 -7.51 -12.88 28.21
C LYS A 821 -6.53 -12.01 29.00
N THR A 822 -5.22 -12.14 28.76
CA THR A 822 -4.18 -11.32 29.39
C THR A 822 -3.09 -10.93 28.37
N PHE A 823 -2.46 -9.76 28.57
CA PHE A 823 -1.35 -9.29 27.74
C PHE A 823 -0.25 -8.68 28.61
N LYS A 824 0.97 -9.17 28.49
CA LYS A 824 2.15 -8.61 29.16
C LYS A 824 3.22 -8.29 28.14
N SER A 825 4.03 -7.28 28.45
CA SER A 825 5.18 -6.90 27.63
C SER A 825 6.36 -6.48 28.50
N TRP A 826 7.58 -6.65 28.00
CA TRP A 826 8.83 -6.38 28.70
C TRP A 826 9.82 -5.66 27.77
N THR A 827 10.71 -4.84 28.32
CA THR A 827 11.82 -4.20 27.57
C THR A 827 12.92 -5.22 27.24
N ALA A 828 13.86 -4.83 26.38
CA ALA A 828 15.03 -5.66 26.03
C ALA A 828 15.99 -5.87 27.21
N GLU A 829 15.76 -5.23 28.36
CA GLU A 829 16.46 -5.41 29.63
C GLU A 829 15.62 -6.24 30.64
N GLY A 830 14.41 -6.64 30.26
CA GLY A 830 13.54 -7.52 31.06
C GLY A 830 12.66 -6.81 32.06
N VAL A 831 12.58 -5.49 31.95
CA VAL A 831 11.69 -4.71 32.79
C VAL A 831 10.27 -4.93 32.29
N LEU A 832 9.41 -5.52 33.13
CA LEU A 832 7.98 -5.64 32.83
C LEU A 832 7.43 -4.23 32.61
N ILE A 833 6.88 -4.00 31.45
CA ILE A 833 6.16 -2.78 31.11
C ILE A 833 4.79 -2.93 31.78
N PRO A 834 4.50 -2.22 32.90
CA PRO A 834 3.29 -2.43 33.66
C PRO A 834 2.06 -2.25 32.77
N GLU A 835 0.97 -2.99 33.03
CA GLU A 835 -0.29 -2.96 32.25
C GLU A 835 -1.01 -1.59 32.23
N SER A 836 -0.37 -0.52 32.73
CA SER A 836 -0.73 0.87 32.48
C SER A 836 0.14 1.56 31.40
N LYS A 837 0.91 0.79 30.62
CA LYS A 837 1.83 1.33 29.60
C LYS A 837 1.93 0.54 28.30
N SER A 838 1.09 -0.48 28.08
CA SER A 838 1.17 -1.27 26.84
C SER A 838 -0.11 -1.31 26.01
N LEU A 839 -1.21 -0.66 26.43
CA LEU A 839 -2.48 -0.61 25.69
C LEU A 839 -3.11 0.79 25.57
N GLN A 840 -2.29 1.83 25.68
CA GLN A 840 -2.69 3.22 25.48
C GLN A 840 -1.65 3.78 24.46
N GLU A 841 -2.00 4.17 23.21
CA GLU A 841 -2.28 5.60 22.95
C GLU A 841 -2.24 6.31 24.28
N ASP A 842 -1.12 6.99 24.60
CA ASP A 842 -0.88 7.68 25.87
C ASP A 842 -2.22 8.02 26.51
N TYR A 843 -2.50 7.72 27.79
CA TYR A 843 -3.81 8.02 28.39
C TYR A 843 -4.32 9.42 27.94
N PHE A 844 -3.40 10.37 27.73
CA PHE A 844 -3.66 11.66 27.11
C PHE A 844 -3.77 11.72 25.58
N ASP A 845 -3.11 10.89 24.77
CA ASP A 845 -3.41 10.68 23.33
C ASP A 845 -4.75 9.98 23.10
N ALA A 846 -5.09 8.98 23.92
CA ALA A 846 -6.39 8.32 23.88
C ALA A 846 -7.48 9.29 24.32
N VAL A 847 -7.26 10.04 25.41
CA VAL A 847 -8.16 11.12 25.83
C VAL A 847 -8.18 12.23 24.78
N ALA A 848 -7.09 12.64 24.15
CA ALA A 848 -7.06 13.68 23.12
C ALA A 848 -7.82 13.26 21.86
N LYS A 849 -7.57 12.04 21.38
CA LYS A 849 -8.26 11.47 20.23
C LYS A 849 -9.73 11.24 20.51
N GLN A 850 -10.06 10.78 21.71
CA GLN A 850 -11.44 10.53 22.12
C GLN A 850 -12.17 11.85 22.42
N THR A 851 -11.48 12.88 22.92
CA THR A 851 -12.00 14.25 23.12
C THR A 851 -12.20 14.93 21.78
N ALA A 852 -11.25 14.83 20.84
CA ALA A 852 -11.40 15.33 19.47
C ALA A 852 -12.58 14.65 18.76
N LEU A 853 -12.68 13.31 18.84
CA LEU A 853 -13.83 12.57 18.30
C LEU A 853 -15.15 12.97 18.98
N LEU A 854 -15.14 13.23 20.30
CA LEU A 854 -16.34 13.66 21.03
C LEU A 854 -16.72 15.10 20.64
N THR A 855 -15.75 16.00 20.53
CA THR A 855 -15.91 17.39 20.07
C THR A 855 -16.50 17.41 18.67
N ASP A 856 -15.92 16.68 17.72
CA ASP A 856 -16.41 16.60 16.34
C ASP A 856 -17.80 15.96 16.26
N SER A 857 -18.04 14.89 17.03
CA SER A 857 -19.36 14.23 17.07
C SER A 857 -20.42 15.13 17.69
N LEU A 858 -20.07 15.85 18.76
CA LEU A 858 -20.95 16.80 19.41
C LEU A 858 -21.18 18.01 18.52
N GLU A 859 -20.18 18.56 17.82
CA GLU A 859 -20.33 19.62 16.82
C GLU A 859 -21.28 19.22 15.69
N ASN A 860 -21.19 17.98 15.21
CA ASN A 860 -22.13 17.47 14.21
C ASN A 860 -23.56 17.34 14.77
N VAL A 861 -23.72 16.87 16.01
CA VAL A 861 -25.01 16.83 16.70
C VAL A 861 -25.54 18.26 16.98
N PHE A 862 -24.67 19.20 17.34
CA PHE A 862 -24.98 20.63 17.53
C PHE A 862 -25.52 21.20 16.21
N ASN A 863 -24.79 21.01 15.11
CA ASN A 863 -25.15 21.52 13.79
C ASN A 863 -26.45 20.87 13.28
N GLY A 864 -26.69 19.60 13.59
CA GLY A 864 -27.95 18.91 13.29
C GLY A 864 -29.12 19.43 14.12
N LEU A 865 -28.96 19.56 15.44
CA LEU A 865 -30.02 20.00 16.35
C LEU A 865 -30.35 21.48 16.17
N ASP A 866 -29.38 22.36 15.88
CA ASP A 866 -29.64 23.79 15.66
C ASP A 866 -30.46 24.01 14.37
N LYS A 867 -30.28 23.13 13.36
CA LYS A 867 -31.10 23.11 12.15
C LYS A 867 -32.49 22.52 12.37
N ILE A 868 -32.61 21.51 13.23
CA ILE A 868 -33.85 20.74 13.42
C ILE A 868 -34.73 21.28 14.56
N ALA A 869 -34.18 21.92 15.59
CA ALA A 869 -34.93 22.44 16.73
C ALA A 869 -36.00 23.50 16.37
N PRO A 870 -35.76 24.41 15.39
CA PRO A 870 -36.80 25.29 14.85
C PRO A 870 -37.96 24.53 14.20
N LEU A 871 -37.66 23.37 13.59
CA LEU A 871 -38.63 22.52 12.90
C LEU A 871 -39.42 21.64 13.88
N LEU A 872 -38.78 21.15 14.95
CA LEU A 872 -39.42 20.31 15.97
C LEU A 872 -40.26 21.11 16.98
N PHE A 873 -39.90 22.36 17.26
CA PHE A 873 -40.56 23.20 18.28
C PHE A 873 -40.98 24.60 17.78
N PRO A 874 -41.63 24.75 16.62
CA PRO A 874 -41.81 26.04 15.95
C PRO A 874 -42.60 27.10 16.75
N GLN A 875 -43.30 26.70 17.82
CA GLN A 875 -44.10 27.61 18.66
C GLN A 875 -43.76 27.54 20.16
N GLN A 876 -42.71 26.81 20.57
CA GLN A 876 -42.33 26.66 21.99
C GLN A 876 -40.98 27.33 22.25
N LYS A 877 -40.98 28.67 22.25
CA LYS A 877 -39.76 29.49 22.43
C LYS A 877 -39.00 29.15 23.71
N ASP A 878 -39.68 28.88 24.82
CA ASP A 878 -39.01 28.55 26.09
C ASP A 878 -38.17 27.27 26.01
N ILE A 879 -38.61 26.28 25.20
CA ILE A 879 -37.87 25.03 24.98
C ILE A 879 -36.69 25.27 24.02
N GLN A 880 -36.88 26.09 23.00
CA GLN A 880 -35.79 26.48 22.08
C GLN A 880 -34.71 27.28 22.82
N GLU A 881 -35.09 28.21 23.70
CA GLU A 881 -34.16 28.98 24.53
C GLU A 881 -33.48 28.10 25.58
N GLY A 882 -34.21 27.16 26.20
CA GLY A 882 -33.63 26.15 27.09
C GLY A 882 -32.59 25.29 26.40
N LEU A 883 -32.93 24.72 25.23
CA LEU A 883 -32.01 23.93 24.42
C LEU A 883 -30.78 24.75 24.01
N LYS A 884 -30.97 26.00 23.57
CA LYS A 884 -29.87 26.89 23.18
C LYS A 884 -28.94 27.21 24.37
N LYS A 885 -29.49 27.35 25.57
CA LYS A 885 -28.73 27.58 26.81
C LYS A 885 -27.95 26.33 27.24
N ASP A 886 -28.58 25.17 27.20
CA ASP A 886 -27.95 23.89 27.55
C ASP A 886 -26.83 23.57 26.55
N LEU A 887 -27.08 23.77 25.24
CA LEU A 887 -26.06 23.61 24.19
C LEU A 887 -24.90 24.61 24.34
N GLY A 888 -25.18 25.85 24.76
CA GLY A 888 -24.17 26.85 25.06
C GLY A 888 -23.28 26.48 26.24
N THR A 889 -23.85 25.84 27.26
CA THR A 889 -23.12 25.37 28.45
C THR A 889 -22.20 24.21 28.06
N LEU A 890 -22.70 23.28 27.26
CA LEU A 890 -21.94 22.14 26.76
C LEU A 890 -20.76 22.56 25.86
N ARG A 891 -20.92 23.60 25.03
CA ARG A 891 -19.82 24.23 24.27
C ARG A 891 -18.74 24.86 25.17
N ALA A 892 -19.14 25.49 26.27
CA ALA A 892 -18.20 26.11 27.19
C ALA A 892 -17.35 25.06 27.92
N GLU A 893 -17.94 23.93 28.29
CA GLU A 893 -17.23 22.81 28.92
C GLU A 893 -16.27 22.11 27.95
N ILE A 894 -16.63 21.99 26.66
CA ILE A 894 -15.71 21.46 25.63
C ILE A 894 -14.49 22.36 25.46
N LYS A 895 -14.68 23.69 25.36
CA LYS A 895 -13.55 24.63 25.32
C LYS A 895 -12.67 24.56 26.55
N HIS A 896 -13.25 24.27 27.72
CA HIS A 896 -12.48 24.09 28.95
C HIS A 896 -11.61 22.81 28.89
N MET A 897 -12.12 21.72 28.32
CA MET A 897 -11.33 20.50 28.07
C MET A 897 -10.19 20.73 27.09
N GLU A 898 -10.43 21.46 26.01
CA GLU A 898 -9.39 21.81 25.02
C GLU A 898 -8.29 22.68 25.64
N ALA A 899 -8.66 23.65 26.49
CA ALA A 899 -7.71 24.49 27.20
C ALA A 899 -6.83 23.68 28.17
N MET A 900 -7.44 22.78 28.96
CA MET A 900 -6.69 21.86 29.84
C MET A 900 -5.78 20.92 29.04
N HIS A 901 -6.22 20.46 27.87
CA HIS A 901 -5.40 19.63 26.98
C HIS A 901 -4.17 20.38 26.47
N ASN A 902 -4.33 21.64 26.03
CA ASN A 902 -3.22 22.47 25.57
C ASN A 902 -2.23 22.80 26.70
N GLU A 903 -2.74 23.06 27.91
CA GLU A 903 -1.90 23.29 29.09
C GLU A 903 -1.07 22.03 29.42
N LEU A 904 -1.64 20.83 29.28
CA LEU A 904 -0.93 19.56 29.46
C LEU A 904 0.17 19.30 28.41
N LEU A 905 -0.06 19.70 27.16
CA LEU A 905 0.92 19.59 26.07
C LEU A 905 2.11 20.54 26.24
N GLU A 906 1.90 21.74 26.78
CA GLU A 906 2.99 22.65 27.14
C GLU A 906 3.88 22.07 28.25
N TYR A 907 3.30 21.35 29.20
CA TYR A 907 4.06 20.69 30.27
C TYR A 907 4.71 19.35 29.88
N SER A 908 4.41 18.78 28.70
CA SER A 908 4.99 17.52 28.22
C SER A 908 6.27 17.66 27.39
N GLY A 909 6.76 18.89 27.16
CA GLY A 909 8.08 19.15 26.60
C GLY A 909 8.17 19.25 25.07
N VAL A 910 7.06 19.41 24.34
CA VAL A 910 7.10 19.57 22.86
C VAL A 910 7.59 20.97 22.42
N LYS A 911 7.81 21.89 23.38
CA LYS A 911 8.58 23.13 23.19
C LYS A 911 9.47 23.40 24.40
N GLY A 912 10.66 22.82 24.45
CA GLY A 912 11.68 23.20 25.43
C GLY A 912 12.80 22.18 25.58
N ASP A 913 14.04 22.69 25.63
CA ASP A 913 15.32 21.99 25.74
C ASP A 913 15.34 20.73 26.63
N ASP A 914 16.08 19.71 26.18
CA ASP A 914 16.05 18.26 26.51
C ASP A 914 16.45 17.88 27.96
N SER A 915 16.22 18.70 28.98
CA SER A 915 16.86 18.52 30.30
C SER A 915 15.98 18.50 31.56
N LEU A 916 14.65 18.57 31.48
CA LEU A 916 13.79 18.46 32.67
C LEU A 916 12.67 17.42 32.50
N GLU A 917 12.58 16.46 33.42
CA GLU A 917 11.44 15.55 33.49
C GLU A 917 10.14 16.34 33.70
N PRO A 918 9.08 16.06 32.93
CA PRO A 918 7.86 16.86 32.99
C PRO A 918 7.08 16.67 34.30
N ILE A 919 6.49 17.77 34.80
CA ILE A 919 5.86 17.92 36.15
C ILE A 919 4.78 16.85 36.44
N TRP A 920 4.09 16.35 35.41
CA TRP A 920 3.04 15.34 35.52
C TRP A 920 3.53 13.93 35.92
N LYS A 921 4.85 13.70 35.96
CA LYS A 921 5.43 12.49 36.58
C LYS A 921 5.26 12.46 38.11
N SER A 922 4.86 13.57 38.73
CA SER A 922 4.44 13.61 40.14
C SER A 922 3.12 12.84 40.34
N PRO A 923 3.07 11.82 41.21
CA PRO A 923 1.83 11.09 41.53
C PRO A 923 0.70 11.98 42.03
N THR A 924 1.03 13.14 42.61
CA THR A 924 0.06 14.10 43.18
C THR A 924 -0.64 14.88 42.06
N ALA A 925 0.12 15.42 41.10
CA ALA A 925 -0.43 16.16 39.97
C ALA A 925 -1.31 15.27 39.08
N ARG A 926 -0.90 14.01 38.86
CA ARG A 926 -1.69 13.03 38.11
C ARG A 926 -3.06 12.74 38.75
N ARG A 927 -3.13 12.69 40.09
CA ARG A 927 -4.39 12.45 40.82
C ARG A 927 -5.33 13.65 40.75
N GLU A 928 -4.81 14.87 40.87
CA GLU A 928 -5.62 16.09 40.77
C GLU A 928 -6.24 16.25 39.38
N LEU A 929 -5.45 16.03 38.32
CA LEU A 929 -5.91 16.05 36.94
C LEU A 929 -6.94 14.95 36.62
N GLN A 930 -6.72 13.73 37.13
CA GLN A 930 -7.66 12.63 36.94
C GLN A 930 -9.01 12.92 37.62
N ALA A 931 -9.00 13.54 38.82
CA ALA A 931 -10.22 13.94 39.50
C ALA A 931 -11.02 15.00 38.72
N GLN A 932 -10.34 15.99 38.14
CA GLN A 932 -10.96 17.02 37.31
C GLN A 932 -11.60 16.44 36.03
N LEU A 933 -10.91 15.52 35.34
CA LEU A 933 -11.44 14.82 34.17
C LEU A 933 -12.66 13.95 34.48
N GLU A 934 -12.65 13.23 35.61
CA GLU A 934 -13.80 12.44 36.06
C GLU A 934 -15.02 13.31 36.42
N GLU A 935 -14.80 14.47 37.03
CA GLU A 935 -15.85 15.43 37.34
C GLU A 935 -16.48 16.03 36.07
N MET A 936 -15.66 16.43 35.09
CA MET A 936 -16.14 16.92 33.79
C MET A 936 -16.89 15.85 33.01
N THR A 937 -16.39 14.60 32.97
CA THR A 937 -17.05 13.49 32.26
C THR A 937 -18.44 13.22 32.83
N LYS A 938 -18.59 13.26 34.16
CA LYS A 938 -19.90 13.14 34.83
C LYS A 938 -20.85 14.28 34.45
N LYS A 939 -20.33 15.50 34.37
CA LYS A 939 -21.10 16.70 33.99
C LYS A 939 -21.58 16.62 32.54
N LEU A 940 -20.70 16.29 31.59
CA LEU A 940 -21.02 16.09 30.17
C LEU A 940 -22.07 14.99 29.97
N THR A 941 -21.90 13.86 30.63
CA THR A 941 -22.85 12.73 30.55
C THR A 941 -24.25 13.15 31.02
N ARG A 942 -24.33 14.00 32.07
CA ARG A 942 -25.59 14.51 32.60
C ARG A 942 -26.29 15.48 31.63
N GLU A 943 -25.54 16.37 31.00
CA GLU A 943 -26.10 17.32 30.04
C GLU A 943 -26.52 16.65 28.73
N ILE A 944 -25.72 15.71 28.20
CA ILE A 944 -26.10 14.89 27.04
C ILE A 944 -27.39 14.11 27.32
N GLY A 945 -27.51 13.48 28.49
CA GLY A 945 -28.73 12.78 28.87
C GLY A 945 -29.95 13.70 28.99
N THR A 946 -29.75 14.96 29.38
CA THR A 946 -30.81 15.98 29.45
C THR A 946 -31.30 16.34 28.04
N ILE A 947 -30.37 16.58 27.11
CA ILE A 947 -30.68 16.89 25.70
C ILE A 947 -31.38 15.70 25.02
N GLN A 948 -30.88 14.47 25.22
CA GLN A 948 -31.49 13.26 24.66
C GLN A 948 -32.93 13.06 25.13
N ASN A 949 -33.21 13.35 26.41
CA ASN A 949 -34.57 13.28 26.94
C ASN A 949 -35.48 14.35 26.33
N ILE A 950 -35.01 15.59 26.16
CA ILE A 950 -35.77 16.67 25.52
C ILE A 950 -36.11 16.30 24.07
N VAL A 951 -35.13 15.79 23.30
CA VAL A 951 -35.32 15.37 21.91
C VAL A 951 -36.25 14.16 21.81
N SER A 952 -36.10 13.16 22.67
CA SER A 952 -36.96 11.97 22.68
C SER A 952 -38.42 12.31 22.97
N LEU A 953 -38.67 13.19 23.95
CA LEU A 953 -40.02 13.70 24.26
C LEU A 953 -40.60 14.50 23.08
N ALA A 954 -39.78 15.23 22.32
CA ALA A 954 -40.18 15.96 21.12
C ALA A 954 -40.62 15.01 20.01
N VAL A 955 -39.80 14.00 19.73
CA VAL A 955 -40.05 12.99 18.68
C VAL A 955 -41.30 12.18 19.03
N GLU A 956 -41.50 11.80 20.29
CA GLU A 956 -42.69 11.05 20.70
C GLU A 956 -43.97 11.89 20.61
N LYS A 957 -43.90 13.18 20.92
CA LYS A 957 -45.03 14.13 20.78
C LYS A 957 -45.34 14.42 19.31
N HIS A 958 -44.32 14.49 18.45
CA HIS A 958 -44.46 14.62 17.00
C HIS A 958 -45.02 13.34 16.36
N ARG A 959 -44.63 12.15 16.86
CA ARG A 959 -45.17 10.84 16.44
C ARG A 959 -46.63 10.69 16.81
N LYS A 960 -47.03 11.05 18.04
CA LYS A 960 -48.45 11.10 18.48
C LYS A 960 -49.27 12.17 17.75
N GLY A 961 -48.62 13.21 17.21
CA GLY A 961 -49.21 14.22 16.33
C GLY A 961 -49.42 13.72 14.89
N ARG A 962 -48.50 12.89 14.36
CA ARG A 962 -48.63 12.19 13.06
C ARG A 962 -49.67 11.07 13.09
N GLU A 963 -49.78 10.29 14.17
CA GLU A 963 -50.87 9.30 14.34
C GLU A 963 -52.28 9.92 14.31
N LYS A 964 -52.41 11.24 14.53
CA LYS A 964 -53.66 12.00 14.37
C LYS A 964 -53.83 12.66 12.99
N LYS A 965 -52.81 12.65 12.14
CA LYS A 965 -52.76 13.32 10.83
C LYS A 965 -52.51 12.38 9.64
N ASP A 966 -52.13 11.12 9.87
CA ASP A 966 -51.97 10.09 8.84
C ASP A 966 -53.30 9.42 8.46
N GLU A 967 -54.28 10.23 8.02
CA GLU A 967 -55.08 9.89 6.83
C GLU A 967 -54.54 10.76 5.68
N GLY A 968 -53.39 10.38 5.14
CA GLY A 968 -52.89 10.91 3.86
C GLY A 968 -51.44 11.39 3.87
N ALA A 969 -50.60 10.57 3.25
CA ALA A 969 -49.25 10.85 2.71
C ALA A 969 -48.07 10.80 3.71
N ALA A 970 -47.35 9.68 3.62
CA ALA A 970 -46.07 9.42 4.27
C ALA A 970 -44.90 10.13 3.57
N ASN A 971 -44.06 10.78 4.38
CA ASN A 971 -42.59 10.73 4.35
C ASN A 971 -42.06 11.15 5.73
#